data_AF-A0AA96X9W1-F1
#
_entry.id   AF-A0AA96X9W1-F1
#
_cell.length_a   1.000
_cell.length_b   1.000
_cell.length_c   1.000
_cell.angle_alpha   90.00
_cell.angle_beta   90.00
_cell.angle_gamma   90.00
#
_symmetry.space_group_name_H-M   'P 1'
#
loop_
_entity.id
_entity.type
_entity.pdbx_description
1 polymer ?
#
loop_
_entity_poly.entity_id
_entity_poly.type
_entity_poly.pdbx_seq_one_letter_code
_entity_poly.pdbx_strand_id
1 'polypeptide(L)'
;MNVDKNQITLSLTALVKLLVLSLFLVMVGCGGGGSSSSDNDTPTETSDTGSDGDSGSGDDENGDGDGDGDGDGDGDGDGDGDGDTGSGQGIIPAELIGNAFSGTSIGLSWESTGATYVIYRGSERVAETTSGYYVDEGLSSDTEYTYSVTTGDVDSEDETASVTARTLVNNTNDGLSNGSDADGSDSRISDFDECQNARSAVNIADGSLDSCLQAVLDDVGMAEQLEDMRAFAARVRSEQDPVMVELGMRLFHNKNLSADGDASCSSCHHPAIGCGGDDLSMPVGVDPVDAELVGPGRSDGQNEVPLVPRNAQPICNVALWDNGLFWDNRVAINGNGGLRTDSRDVTRNTEAAVGTGTLALMMAQAHFPVTEAAEMGDITQFGYDDTSDDGFTDYREDILAEKLTQDSWGVMFTAAFGDSAINFSRIAEAIASYEAVQIFIDNPFFDYVDGDLAALNNDEKRGAITFMTRNSGCTNCHSGAFFSNQGLRAVSYPQIGVGKDESGSGADLGGNGSGSFRTPTLLNVALTGPWGHAGQFGTLKRNVEHYTGRADSVSQYFTNSEMCDLDQFAEVDECAAKVAPNGQALTEALLAENGDGAVNLDDEEVDLLVAFLETLTDPDAANTDSNAVQSLIPPRDTGPDGMQLDAVDQEGNQL
;
A
#
# COMPACT_ATOMS: atom_id res chain seq x y z
N MET A 1 6.03 -28.67 -66.80
CA MET A 1 7.24 -29.43 -66.40
C MET A 1 7.58 -28.89 -65.01
N ASN A 2 7.27 -29.54 -63.87
CA ASN A 2 7.27 -30.99 -63.54
C ASN A 2 8.72 -31.55 -63.66
N VAL A 3 9.39 -32.20 -62.69
CA VAL A 3 9.07 -32.91 -61.41
C VAL A 3 10.37 -32.90 -60.52
N ASP A 4 10.43 -32.95 -59.18
CA ASP A 4 9.54 -32.65 -58.02
C ASP A 4 10.36 -32.79 -56.67
N LYS A 5 9.76 -32.39 -55.53
CA LYS A 5 10.10 -32.53 -54.06
C LYS A 5 11.31 -33.32 -53.50
N ASN A 6 11.81 -32.85 -52.34
CA ASN A 6 11.81 -33.55 -51.01
C ASN A 6 12.03 -32.50 -49.89
N GLN A 7 11.24 -32.36 -48.81
CA GLN A 7 10.74 -33.28 -47.75
C GLN A 7 11.66 -33.40 -46.51
N ILE A 8 11.24 -32.75 -45.42
CA ILE A 8 11.26 -33.18 -43.99
C ILE A 8 10.36 -32.20 -43.21
N THR A 9 9.60 -32.66 -42.21
CA THR A 9 8.66 -31.87 -41.39
C THR A 9 8.40 -32.58 -40.06
N LEU A 10 7.87 -31.88 -39.04
CA LEU A 10 7.48 -32.34 -37.68
C LEU A 10 8.65 -32.60 -36.71
N SER A 11 8.53 -32.35 -35.40
CA SER A 11 7.45 -31.70 -34.62
C SER A 11 8.00 -30.95 -33.38
N LEU A 12 7.15 -30.13 -32.75
CA LEU A 12 7.41 -29.43 -31.48
C LEU A 12 6.65 -30.12 -30.33
N THR A 13 7.33 -30.81 -29.40
CA THR A 13 6.77 -31.27 -28.10
C THR A 13 7.88 -31.84 -27.19
N ALA A 14 7.67 -31.86 -25.86
CA ALA A 14 8.60 -32.34 -24.82
C ALA A 14 9.94 -31.57 -24.76
N LEU A 15 10.15 -30.54 -23.92
CA LEU A 15 9.61 -30.19 -22.59
C LEU A 15 10.15 -31.06 -21.43
N VAL A 16 11.03 -30.44 -20.62
CA VAL A 16 11.14 -30.54 -19.14
C VAL A 16 11.74 -31.81 -18.49
N LYS A 17 12.32 -31.59 -17.30
CA LYS A 17 13.00 -32.52 -16.34
C LYS A 17 14.41 -33.00 -16.72
N LEU A 18 15.38 -33.09 -15.79
CA LEU A 18 15.58 -32.47 -14.46
C LEU A 18 17.04 -32.75 -13.99
N LEU A 19 17.41 -32.25 -12.81
CA LEU A 19 18.54 -32.66 -11.94
C LEU A 19 19.94 -32.21 -12.38
N VAL A 20 20.87 -31.64 -11.57
CA VAL A 20 21.04 -31.27 -10.14
C VAL A 20 22.41 -31.77 -9.65
N LEU A 21 23.25 -30.81 -9.25
CA LEU A 21 24.23 -30.82 -8.15
C LEU A 21 25.10 -32.08 -7.85
N SER A 22 26.41 -32.00 -8.12
CA SER A 22 27.53 -32.73 -7.47
C SER A 22 28.87 -32.39 -8.15
N LEU A 23 30.06 -32.34 -7.53
CA LEU A 23 30.49 -32.16 -6.12
C LEU A 23 32.00 -31.75 -6.14
N PHE A 24 32.56 -31.26 -5.03
CA PHE A 24 33.99 -30.91 -4.86
C PHE A 24 34.99 -32.07 -5.17
N LEU A 25 36.25 -31.75 -5.57
CA LEU A 25 37.44 -31.72 -4.65
C LEU A 25 38.85 -31.95 -5.31
N VAL A 26 39.82 -31.04 -5.04
CA VAL A 26 41.31 -31.22 -4.86
C VAL A 26 42.31 -31.54 -6.02
N MET A 27 43.13 -30.51 -6.31
CA MET A 27 44.62 -30.42 -6.47
C MET A 27 45.48 -31.00 -7.63
N VAL A 28 46.60 -30.26 -7.82
CA VAL A 28 47.89 -30.51 -8.55
C VAL A 28 47.84 -30.54 -10.09
N GLY A 29 48.60 -29.73 -10.85
CA GLY A 29 49.52 -28.63 -10.48
C GLY A 29 50.66 -28.39 -11.51
N CYS A 30 51.66 -27.58 -11.12
CA CYS A 30 53.00 -27.40 -11.73
C CYS A 30 53.23 -26.28 -12.80
N GLY A 31 54.03 -25.28 -12.43
CA GLY A 31 54.95 -24.51 -13.31
C GLY A 31 54.42 -23.21 -13.97
N GLY A 32 55.13 -22.08 -13.94
CA GLY A 32 56.32 -21.73 -13.14
C GLY A 32 57.14 -20.53 -13.67
N GLY A 33 57.53 -19.62 -12.76
CA GLY A 33 58.49 -18.52 -12.99
C GLY A 33 57.89 -17.18 -13.45
N GLY A 34 58.42 -16.00 -13.06
CA GLY A 34 59.47 -15.75 -12.06
C GLY A 34 60.17 -14.38 -12.19
N SER A 35 60.57 -13.78 -11.04
CA SER A 35 61.23 -12.46 -10.88
C SER A 35 60.36 -11.22 -11.26
N SER A 36 60.52 -10.03 -10.69
CA SER A 36 61.58 -9.44 -9.82
C SER A 36 60.95 -8.42 -8.82
N SER A 37 61.13 -8.55 -7.49
CA SER A 37 62.08 -7.78 -6.63
C SER A 37 62.06 -6.24 -6.78
N SER A 38 62.06 -5.40 -5.73
CA SER A 38 62.20 -5.64 -4.27
C SER A 38 61.99 -4.36 -3.44
N ASP A 39 61.38 -4.51 -2.26
CA ASP A 39 61.77 -4.01 -0.91
C ASP A 39 62.11 -2.53 -0.59
N ASN A 40 62.05 -2.24 0.73
CA ASN A 40 62.41 -1.03 1.49
C ASN A 40 61.36 0.11 1.52
N ASP A 41 61.11 0.80 2.64
CA ASP A 41 61.51 0.56 4.04
C ASP A 41 60.58 1.34 4.99
N THR A 42 60.39 0.87 6.23
CA THR A 42 59.90 1.71 7.34
C THR A 42 61.06 2.48 7.98
N PRO A 43 60.76 3.62 8.64
CA PRO A 43 61.00 3.60 10.09
C PRO A 43 59.89 4.26 10.91
N THR A 44 59.75 3.76 12.14
CA THR A 44 59.09 4.39 13.30
C THR A 44 59.87 5.61 13.81
N GLU A 45 59.24 6.45 14.63
CA GLU A 45 59.75 6.92 15.94
C GLU A 45 58.59 7.53 16.77
N THR A 46 58.77 7.66 18.08
CA THR A 46 57.70 7.93 19.07
C THR A 46 58.15 8.86 20.21
N SER A 47 57.36 9.90 20.55
CA SER A 47 57.29 10.54 21.88
C SER A 47 56.22 11.64 21.88
N ASP A 48 55.27 11.87 22.82
CA ASP A 48 55.09 11.57 24.26
C ASP A 48 55.25 12.81 25.19
N THR A 49 54.57 12.78 26.35
CA THR A 49 54.63 13.64 27.57
C THR A 49 53.80 14.93 27.73
N GLY A 50 52.95 14.95 28.78
CA GLY A 50 52.60 16.11 29.62
C GLY A 50 51.18 16.71 29.50
N SER A 51 50.49 17.17 30.57
CA SER A 51 50.77 17.08 32.02
C SER A 51 49.54 17.50 32.89
N ASP A 52 49.04 16.55 33.71
CA ASP A 52 48.57 16.64 35.12
C ASP A 52 47.50 17.64 35.67
N GLY A 53 46.61 17.08 36.52
CA GLY A 53 46.02 17.70 37.74
C GLY A 53 44.48 17.92 37.77
N ASP A 54 43.78 17.95 38.92
CA ASP A 54 44.00 17.39 40.28
C ASP A 54 42.65 17.40 41.08
N SER A 55 42.60 16.60 42.15
CA SER A 55 41.56 16.18 43.12
C SER A 55 40.54 17.17 43.76
N GLY A 56 39.49 16.57 44.37
CA GLY A 56 38.47 17.15 45.28
C GLY A 56 37.04 16.68 44.93
N SER A 57 36.25 15.90 45.68
CA SER A 57 36.19 15.43 47.09
C SER A 57 35.45 16.35 48.08
N GLY A 58 34.39 15.81 48.70
CA GLY A 58 33.58 16.42 49.77
C GLY A 58 32.13 16.74 49.39
N ASP A 59 31.08 16.62 50.21
CA ASP A 59 30.65 15.64 51.26
C ASP A 59 29.31 16.19 51.84
N ASP A 60 28.34 15.32 52.16
CA ASP A 60 27.12 15.55 53.00
C ASP A 60 26.12 16.68 52.58
N GLU A 61 24.82 16.71 52.90
CA GLU A 61 24.06 16.24 54.07
C GLU A 61 22.58 15.83 53.77
N ASN A 62 22.10 14.81 54.51
CA ASN A 62 20.80 14.66 55.22
C ASN A 62 19.43 14.88 54.52
N GLY A 63 18.50 13.94 54.75
CA GLY A 63 17.09 14.05 54.30
C GLY A 63 16.14 12.94 54.78
N ASP A 64 16.22 12.52 56.05
CA ASP A 64 15.42 11.40 56.60
C ASP A 64 13.90 11.70 56.68
N GLY A 65 13.08 10.64 56.61
CA GLY A 65 11.61 10.73 56.67
C GLY A 65 10.94 9.39 56.97
N ASP A 66 10.95 8.97 58.24
CA ASP A 66 10.37 7.70 58.71
C ASP A 66 8.83 7.63 58.56
N GLY A 67 8.31 6.41 58.42
CA GLY A 67 6.87 6.14 58.27
C GLY A 67 6.48 4.71 58.63
N ASP A 68 6.50 4.39 59.93
CA ASP A 68 6.17 3.05 60.46
C ASP A 68 4.73 2.61 60.17
N GLY A 69 4.53 1.29 60.02
CA GLY A 69 3.22 0.69 59.75
C GLY A 69 3.19 -0.83 60.00
N ASP A 70 3.20 -1.25 61.27
CA ASP A 70 3.24 -2.65 61.68
C ASP A 70 2.04 -3.50 61.18
N GLY A 71 2.29 -4.79 60.91
CA GLY A 71 1.28 -5.73 60.41
C GLY A 71 1.69 -7.21 60.54
N ASP A 72 1.87 -7.69 61.78
CA ASP A 72 2.27 -9.07 62.08
C ASP A 72 1.31 -10.14 61.48
N GLY A 73 1.87 -11.26 61.02
CA GLY A 73 1.11 -12.36 60.40
C GLY A 73 1.91 -13.66 60.24
N ASP A 74 2.32 -14.27 61.36
CA ASP A 74 3.04 -15.56 61.37
C ASP A 74 2.28 -16.69 60.65
N GLY A 75 3.00 -17.53 59.89
CA GLY A 75 2.40 -18.63 59.13
C GLY A 75 3.40 -19.57 58.45
N ASP A 76 4.26 -20.24 59.24
CA ASP A 76 5.24 -21.20 58.73
C ASP A 76 4.60 -22.31 57.86
N GLY A 77 5.23 -22.62 56.73
CA GLY A 77 4.84 -23.72 55.84
C GLY A 77 6.01 -24.15 54.96
N ASP A 78 6.75 -25.18 55.37
CA ASP A 78 7.84 -25.75 54.60
C ASP A 78 7.34 -26.26 53.23
N GLY A 79 7.95 -25.76 52.14
CA GLY A 79 7.77 -26.24 50.78
C GLY A 79 9.13 -26.33 50.10
N ASP A 80 9.42 -27.46 49.44
CA ASP A 80 10.75 -27.74 48.90
C ASP A 80 11.16 -26.74 47.82
N GLY A 81 12.44 -26.33 47.87
CA GLY A 81 13.05 -25.47 46.85
C GLY A 81 13.38 -26.25 45.60
N ASP A 82 12.37 -26.57 44.79
CA ASP A 82 12.58 -26.93 43.38
C ASP A 82 13.21 -25.72 42.68
N GLY A 83 14.45 -25.91 42.23
CA GLY A 83 15.16 -24.91 41.46
C GLY A 83 14.60 -24.87 40.04
N ASP A 84 13.59 -24.03 39.83
CA ASP A 84 13.07 -23.74 38.50
C ASP A 84 14.19 -23.18 37.61
N THR A 85 14.75 -24.08 36.79
CA THR A 85 15.61 -23.71 35.67
C THR A 85 14.70 -23.20 34.57
N GLY A 86 14.25 -21.95 34.73
CA GLY A 86 13.19 -21.33 33.93
C GLY A 86 13.24 -21.76 32.48
N SER A 87 12.32 -22.65 32.11
CA SER A 87 12.05 -22.97 30.72
C SER A 87 11.63 -21.68 30.06
N GLY A 88 12.35 -21.26 29.01
CA GLY A 88 11.93 -20.09 28.24
C GLY A 88 10.52 -20.36 27.72
N GLN A 89 9.54 -19.58 28.20
CA GLN A 89 8.20 -19.58 27.63
C GLN A 89 8.34 -19.30 26.14
N GLY A 90 7.62 -20.06 25.32
CA GLY A 90 7.49 -19.77 23.91
C GLY A 90 6.96 -18.35 23.70
N ILE A 91 7.41 -17.73 22.62
CA ILE A 91 6.90 -16.46 22.14
C ILE A 91 5.90 -16.82 21.04
N ILE A 92 4.63 -16.47 21.23
CA ILE A 92 3.63 -16.56 20.16
C ILE A 92 4.14 -15.72 18.98
N PRO A 93 4.25 -16.26 17.75
CA PRO A 93 4.61 -15.46 16.59
C PRO A 93 3.54 -14.40 16.33
N ALA A 94 3.89 -13.12 16.50
CA ALA A 94 3.00 -12.02 16.18
C ALA A 94 2.75 -11.92 14.67
N GLU A 95 1.65 -11.26 14.28
CA GLU A 95 1.37 -10.88 12.88
C GLU A 95 1.37 -12.04 11.87
N LEU A 96 1.03 -13.26 12.31
CA LEU A 96 0.97 -14.42 11.40
C LEU A 96 -0.14 -14.22 10.35
N ILE A 97 0.28 -14.04 9.10
CA ILE A 97 -0.60 -13.99 7.92
C ILE A 97 -0.28 -15.12 6.93
N GLY A 98 -1.25 -15.48 6.10
CA GLY A 98 -1.12 -16.53 5.09
C GLY A 98 -1.81 -16.16 3.80
N ASN A 99 -1.07 -16.18 2.69
CA ASN A 99 -1.50 -15.62 1.40
C ASN A 99 -1.33 -16.61 0.25
N ALA A 100 -2.28 -16.59 -0.70
CA ALA A 100 -2.16 -17.33 -1.95
C ALA A 100 -0.95 -16.86 -2.76
N PHE A 101 -0.05 -17.78 -3.12
CA PHE A 101 1.10 -17.53 -4.00
C PHE A 101 0.92 -18.20 -5.36
N SER A 102 0.12 -19.27 -5.42
CA SER A 102 -0.42 -19.85 -6.66
C SER A 102 -1.60 -20.76 -6.35
N GLY A 103 -2.16 -21.44 -7.37
CA GLY A 103 -3.02 -22.61 -7.17
C GLY A 103 -2.26 -23.87 -6.71
N THR A 104 -1.01 -23.76 -6.27
CA THR A 104 -0.18 -24.86 -5.71
C THR A 104 0.71 -24.43 -4.53
N SER A 105 0.64 -23.17 -4.08
CA SER A 105 1.49 -22.65 -3.00
C SER A 105 0.84 -21.53 -2.19
N ILE A 106 1.21 -21.48 -0.91
CA ILE A 106 0.81 -20.46 0.06
C ILE A 106 2.09 -19.93 0.72
N GLY A 107 2.22 -18.60 0.78
CA GLY A 107 3.25 -17.92 1.55
C GLY A 107 2.72 -17.58 2.95
N LEU A 108 3.56 -17.73 3.96
CA LEU A 108 3.31 -17.36 5.36
C LEU A 108 4.37 -16.35 5.80
N SER A 109 3.98 -15.31 6.53
CA SER A 109 4.88 -14.35 7.18
C SER A 109 4.41 -14.01 8.60
N TRP A 110 5.34 -13.64 9.48
CA TRP A 110 5.12 -13.32 10.89
C TRP A 110 6.31 -12.53 11.46
N GLU A 111 6.13 -11.83 12.58
CA GLU A 111 7.20 -11.03 13.22
C GLU A 111 8.39 -11.92 13.65
N SER A 112 9.61 -11.56 13.25
CA SER A 112 10.81 -12.38 13.47
C SER A 112 11.67 -11.89 14.63
N THR A 113 11.52 -12.54 15.78
CA THR A 113 12.34 -12.32 16.99
C THR A 113 13.72 -13.01 16.92
N GLY A 114 14.07 -13.61 15.78
CA GLY A 114 15.27 -14.46 15.62
C GLY A 114 15.16 -15.83 16.32
N ALA A 115 13.99 -16.19 16.84
CA ALA A 115 13.70 -17.50 17.39
C ALA A 115 13.76 -18.62 16.33
N THR A 116 13.70 -19.88 16.78
CA THR A 116 13.45 -21.02 15.88
C THR A 116 11.96 -21.31 15.86
N TYR A 117 11.35 -21.16 14.69
CA TYR A 117 9.94 -21.37 14.44
C TYR A 117 9.71 -22.73 13.79
N VAL A 118 8.68 -23.44 14.24
CA VAL A 118 8.22 -24.70 13.65
C VAL A 118 6.85 -24.49 13.00
N ILE A 119 6.72 -24.88 11.74
CA ILE A 119 5.51 -24.68 10.94
C ILE A 119 4.78 -26.00 10.72
N TYR A 120 3.49 -25.98 11.01
CA TYR A 120 2.56 -27.08 10.82
C TYR A 120 1.49 -26.72 9.79
N ARG A 121 1.09 -27.70 8.96
CA ARG A 121 -0.08 -27.66 8.09
C ARG A 121 -1.10 -28.65 8.68
N GLY A 122 -2.11 -28.15 9.37
CA GLY A 122 -2.96 -28.95 10.25
C GLY A 122 -2.12 -29.66 11.33
N SER A 123 -1.90 -30.97 11.19
CA SER A 123 -1.07 -31.77 12.12
C SER A 123 0.25 -32.28 11.51
N GLU A 124 0.57 -31.88 10.28
CA GLU A 124 1.83 -32.22 9.61
C GLU A 124 2.86 -31.11 9.81
N ARG A 125 3.97 -31.38 10.51
CA ARG A 125 5.11 -30.46 10.60
C ARG A 125 5.80 -30.38 9.24
N VAL A 126 5.58 -29.28 8.51
CA VAL A 126 6.11 -29.06 7.16
C VAL A 126 7.52 -28.47 7.18
N ALA A 127 7.84 -27.56 8.13
CA ALA A 127 9.11 -26.85 8.14
C ALA A 127 9.60 -26.46 9.55
N GLU A 128 10.85 -25.99 9.60
CA GLU A 128 11.52 -25.37 10.75
C GLU A 128 12.50 -24.32 10.21
N THR A 129 12.48 -23.11 10.75
CA THR A 129 13.21 -21.95 10.21
C THR A 129 13.56 -20.95 11.32
N THR A 130 14.46 -20.00 11.04
CA THR A 130 14.70 -18.81 11.87
C THR A 130 14.32 -17.51 11.15
N SER A 131 13.71 -17.61 9.97
CA SER A 131 13.14 -16.48 9.22
C SER A 131 11.69 -16.25 9.65
N GLY A 132 11.20 -15.01 9.62
CA GLY A 132 9.76 -14.68 9.76
C GLY A 132 8.91 -15.03 8.54
N TYR A 133 9.29 -16.08 7.80
CA TYR A 133 8.72 -16.39 6.48
C TYR A 133 8.89 -17.86 6.07
N TYR A 134 7.90 -18.40 5.37
CA TYR A 134 7.92 -19.73 4.75
C TYR A 134 6.96 -19.81 3.55
N VAL A 135 7.30 -20.58 2.52
CA VAL A 135 6.37 -20.96 1.43
C VAL A 135 6.13 -22.45 1.47
N ASP A 136 4.86 -22.86 1.52
CA ASP A 136 4.47 -24.25 1.32
C ASP A 136 4.15 -24.50 -0.16
N GLU A 137 4.72 -25.56 -0.74
CA GLU A 137 4.64 -25.89 -2.17
C GLU A 137 4.00 -27.26 -2.43
N GLY A 138 3.43 -27.42 -3.63
CA GLY A 138 2.86 -28.70 -4.08
C GLY A 138 1.48 -28.99 -3.49
N LEU A 139 0.79 -27.95 -3.06
CA LEU A 139 -0.60 -27.97 -2.60
C LEU A 139 -1.57 -28.34 -3.74
N SER A 140 -2.81 -28.65 -3.38
CA SER A 140 -3.94 -28.71 -4.33
C SER A 140 -4.48 -27.30 -4.59
N SER A 141 -4.98 -27.03 -5.80
CA SER A 141 -5.74 -25.81 -6.12
C SER A 141 -7.15 -25.85 -5.53
N ASP A 142 -7.81 -24.69 -5.38
CA ASP A 142 -9.09 -24.54 -4.67
C ASP A 142 -9.13 -25.37 -3.36
N THR A 143 -8.08 -25.22 -2.56
CA THR A 143 -7.96 -25.93 -1.29
C THR A 143 -7.50 -24.97 -0.20
N GLU A 144 -8.27 -24.99 0.87
CA GLU A 144 -8.05 -24.26 2.11
C GLU A 144 -7.16 -25.07 3.05
N TYR A 145 -6.23 -24.37 3.70
CA TYR A 145 -5.24 -24.96 4.59
C TYR A 145 -5.12 -24.13 5.87
N THR A 146 -5.27 -24.78 7.01
CA THR A 146 -4.91 -24.20 8.31
C THR A 146 -3.42 -24.42 8.57
N TYR A 147 -2.72 -23.34 8.92
CA TYR A 147 -1.33 -23.37 9.35
C TYR A 147 -1.21 -22.95 10.81
N SER A 148 -0.20 -23.49 11.49
CA SER A 148 0.17 -23.09 12.84
C SER A 148 1.69 -22.90 12.91
N VAL A 149 2.12 -21.81 13.55
CA VAL A 149 3.53 -21.47 13.75
C VAL A 149 3.76 -21.34 15.26
N THR A 150 4.79 -22.04 15.77
CA THR A 150 5.12 -22.07 17.20
C THR A 150 6.62 -21.97 17.42
N THR A 151 7.04 -21.42 18.56
CA THR A 151 8.44 -21.53 19.04
C THR A 151 8.62 -22.61 20.11
N GLY A 152 7.53 -23.30 20.51
CA GLY A 152 7.48 -24.23 21.63
C GLY A 152 6.62 -25.47 21.33
N ASP A 153 5.58 -25.70 22.14
CA ASP A 153 4.61 -26.78 21.91
C ASP A 153 3.45 -26.29 21.03
N VAL A 154 3.13 -27.04 19.97
CA VAL A 154 2.05 -26.72 19.02
C VAL A 154 0.66 -26.92 19.62
N ASP A 155 0.54 -27.76 20.66
CA ASP A 155 -0.71 -27.92 21.42
C ASP A 155 -0.90 -26.80 22.48
N SER A 156 0.02 -25.81 22.56
CA SER A 156 -0.06 -24.66 23.49
C SER A 156 -0.57 -23.39 22.81
N GLU A 157 -1.75 -22.92 23.23
CA GLU A 157 -2.32 -21.63 22.83
C GLU A 157 -1.43 -20.44 23.26
N ASP A 158 -0.67 -20.58 24.35
CA ASP A 158 0.27 -19.56 24.87
C ASP A 158 1.59 -19.49 24.08
N GLU A 159 1.82 -20.35 23.08
CA GLU A 159 3.09 -20.41 22.30
C GLU A 159 2.88 -20.50 20.78
N THR A 160 1.64 -20.53 20.28
CA THR A 160 1.30 -20.91 18.91
C THR A 160 0.30 -19.97 18.24
N ALA A 161 0.70 -19.32 17.15
CA ALA A 161 -0.19 -18.58 16.26
C ALA A 161 -0.77 -19.52 15.19
N SER A 162 -1.97 -19.23 14.67
CA SER A 162 -2.58 -20.00 13.57
C SER A 162 -3.35 -19.12 12.59
N VAL A 163 -3.36 -19.51 11.31
CA VAL A 163 -4.01 -18.80 10.21
C VAL A 163 -4.62 -19.78 9.20
N THR A 164 -5.67 -19.39 8.49
CA THR A 164 -6.24 -20.14 7.36
C THR A 164 -6.00 -19.40 6.06
N ALA A 165 -5.54 -20.12 5.02
CA ALA A 165 -5.31 -19.55 3.69
C ALA A 165 -5.75 -20.54 2.60
N ARG A 166 -6.23 -20.02 1.46
CA ARG A 166 -6.73 -20.79 0.33
C ARG A 166 -5.82 -20.58 -0.89
N THR A 167 -5.57 -21.66 -1.64
CA THR A 167 -4.90 -21.61 -2.94
C THR A 167 -5.86 -21.13 -4.04
N LEU A 168 -5.33 -20.45 -5.07
CA LEU A 168 -6.12 -20.03 -6.25
C LEU A 168 -6.88 -21.22 -6.87
N VAL A 169 -8.00 -20.95 -7.56
CA VAL A 169 -8.85 -22.00 -8.13
C VAL A 169 -8.12 -22.81 -9.21
N ASN A 170 -7.14 -22.20 -9.89
CA ASN A 170 -6.38 -22.85 -10.96
C ASN A 170 -4.91 -22.39 -11.03
N ASN A 171 -4.13 -23.06 -11.89
CA ASN A 171 -2.74 -22.72 -12.24
C ASN A 171 -2.59 -22.53 -13.77
N THR A 172 -3.66 -22.09 -14.43
CA THR A 172 -3.70 -21.82 -15.88
C THR A 172 -3.73 -20.33 -16.20
N ASN A 173 -4.02 -19.50 -15.21
CA ASN A 173 -3.78 -18.07 -15.27
C ASN A 173 -2.26 -17.79 -15.30
N ASP A 174 -1.83 -16.80 -16.10
CA ASP A 174 -0.46 -16.25 -16.04
C ASP A 174 -0.36 -15.02 -15.11
N GLY A 175 -1.50 -14.59 -14.55
CA GLY A 175 -1.64 -13.47 -13.64
C GLY A 175 -1.42 -12.12 -14.31
N LEU A 176 -1.33 -12.03 -15.64
CA LEU A 176 -1.01 -10.77 -16.33
C LEU A 176 -2.17 -9.76 -16.33
N SER A 177 -3.41 -10.22 -16.19
CA SER A 177 -4.61 -9.39 -16.04
C SER A 177 -4.82 -8.98 -14.58
N ASN A 178 -4.83 -7.68 -14.26
CA ASN A 178 -5.15 -7.19 -12.91
C ASN A 178 -6.65 -7.16 -12.58
N GLY A 179 -7.51 -7.72 -13.44
CA GLY A 179 -8.96 -7.65 -13.30
C GLY A 179 -9.60 -6.29 -13.65
N SER A 180 -8.90 -5.36 -14.30
CA SER A 180 -9.45 -4.06 -14.76
C SER A 180 -10.26 -4.12 -16.07
N ASP A 181 -10.78 -5.30 -16.43
CA ASP A 181 -11.16 -5.60 -17.81
C ASP A 181 -12.34 -4.75 -18.32
N ALA A 182 -12.37 -4.53 -19.64
CA ALA A 182 -13.08 -3.40 -20.24
C ALA A 182 -14.45 -3.73 -20.88
N ASP A 183 -14.83 -5.01 -20.98
CA ASP A 183 -16.14 -5.45 -21.51
C ASP A 183 -17.27 -5.27 -20.46
N GLY A 184 -17.49 -4.02 -20.04
CA GLY A 184 -18.64 -3.64 -19.24
C GLY A 184 -19.95 -3.85 -20.00
N SER A 185 -20.91 -4.55 -19.38
CA SER A 185 -22.13 -4.97 -20.08
C SER A 185 -23.06 -3.82 -20.46
N ASP A 186 -23.58 -3.88 -21.69
CA ASP A 186 -24.60 -2.96 -22.22
C ASP A 186 -26.04 -3.39 -21.82
N SER A 187 -26.17 -4.48 -21.06
CA SER A 187 -27.42 -5.09 -20.55
C SER A 187 -28.06 -4.28 -19.42
N ARG A 188 -29.39 -4.36 -19.33
CA ARG A 188 -30.21 -3.73 -18.28
C ARG A 188 -30.89 -4.79 -17.43
N ILE A 189 -31.32 -4.41 -16.22
CA ILE A 189 -32.15 -5.25 -15.33
C ILE A 189 -33.37 -5.86 -16.06
N SER A 190 -33.92 -5.17 -17.07
CA SER A 190 -35.06 -5.63 -17.87
C SER A 190 -34.77 -6.76 -18.86
N ASP A 191 -33.49 -7.05 -19.10
CA ASP A 191 -33.02 -7.93 -20.18
C ASP A 191 -32.72 -9.35 -19.66
N PHE A 192 -32.70 -9.50 -18.32
CA PHE A 192 -32.60 -10.76 -17.57
C PHE A 192 -34.00 -11.24 -17.14
N ASP A 193 -34.35 -12.50 -17.46
CA ASP A 193 -35.66 -13.09 -17.08
C ASP A 193 -35.74 -13.35 -15.56
N GLU A 194 -34.60 -13.65 -14.94
CA GLU A 194 -34.37 -13.90 -13.52
C GLU A 194 -34.73 -12.68 -12.66
N CYS A 195 -34.46 -11.48 -13.17
CA CYS A 195 -34.84 -10.20 -12.58
C CYS A 195 -36.34 -9.86 -12.76
N GLN A 196 -37.16 -10.84 -13.18
CA GLN A 196 -38.62 -10.77 -13.30
C GLN A 196 -39.17 -9.61 -14.15
N ASN A 197 -38.44 -9.17 -15.18
CA ASN A 197 -38.77 -7.98 -16.00
C ASN A 197 -38.82 -6.66 -15.19
N ALA A 198 -38.10 -6.59 -14.05
CA ALA A 198 -37.94 -5.36 -13.29
C ALA A 198 -37.20 -4.26 -14.11
N ARG A 199 -37.26 -3.02 -13.62
CA ARG A 199 -36.62 -1.86 -14.26
C ARG A 199 -35.59 -1.14 -13.38
N SER A 200 -35.54 -1.52 -12.12
CA SER A 200 -34.78 -0.96 -11.00
C SER A 200 -34.68 -2.07 -9.96
N ALA A 201 -33.57 -2.19 -9.24
CA ALA A 201 -33.34 -3.30 -8.31
C ALA A 201 -34.31 -3.27 -7.11
N VAL A 202 -34.78 -2.08 -6.71
CA VAL A 202 -35.87 -1.84 -5.74
C VAL A 202 -37.11 -2.70 -6.04
N ASN A 203 -37.40 -2.94 -7.32
CA ASN A 203 -38.61 -3.63 -7.77
C ASN A 203 -38.46 -5.16 -7.84
N ILE A 204 -37.29 -5.71 -7.50
CA ILE A 204 -37.02 -7.15 -7.50
C ILE A 204 -37.43 -7.74 -6.14
N ALA A 205 -38.22 -8.81 -6.17
CA ALA A 205 -38.64 -9.51 -4.97
C ALA A 205 -37.47 -10.31 -4.37
N ASP A 206 -37.30 -10.24 -3.04
CA ASP A 206 -36.19 -10.83 -2.27
C ASP A 206 -35.81 -12.25 -2.74
N GLY A 207 -36.80 -13.15 -2.85
CA GLY A 207 -36.63 -14.54 -3.29
C GLY A 207 -36.28 -14.74 -4.78
N SER A 208 -35.79 -13.70 -5.46
CA SER A 208 -35.19 -13.76 -6.80
C SER A 208 -34.01 -12.80 -6.97
N LEU A 209 -33.56 -12.12 -5.89
CA LEU A 209 -32.35 -11.30 -5.91
C LEU A 209 -31.14 -12.14 -6.28
N ASP A 210 -30.96 -13.31 -5.67
CA ASP A 210 -29.80 -14.17 -5.95
C ASP A 210 -29.74 -14.62 -7.41
N SER A 211 -30.85 -15.15 -7.95
CA SER A 211 -30.91 -15.55 -9.36
C SER A 211 -30.69 -14.38 -10.32
N CYS A 212 -31.11 -13.16 -9.95
CA CYS A 212 -30.91 -11.96 -10.76
C CYS A 212 -29.44 -11.48 -10.71
N LEU A 213 -28.86 -11.37 -9.51
CA LEU A 213 -27.47 -10.94 -9.34
C LEU A 213 -26.51 -11.95 -9.97
N GLN A 214 -26.72 -13.26 -9.76
CA GLN A 214 -25.92 -14.29 -10.44
C GLN A 214 -25.98 -14.16 -11.97
N ALA A 215 -27.15 -13.96 -12.56
CA ALA A 215 -27.29 -13.76 -14.01
C ALA A 215 -26.60 -12.47 -14.51
N VAL A 216 -26.58 -11.41 -13.69
CA VAL A 216 -25.84 -10.16 -13.98
C VAL A 216 -24.33 -10.37 -13.87
N LEU A 217 -23.86 -11.12 -12.87
CA LEU A 217 -22.43 -11.43 -12.66
C LEU A 217 -21.87 -12.36 -13.73
N ASP A 218 -22.68 -13.32 -14.21
CA ASP A 218 -22.38 -14.18 -15.37
C ASP A 218 -22.25 -13.36 -16.67
N ASP A 219 -23.08 -12.33 -16.87
CA ASP A 219 -23.09 -11.49 -18.09
C ASP A 219 -21.93 -10.48 -18.14
N VAL A 220 -21.38 -10.07 -16.98
CA VAL A 220 -20.15 -9.25 -16.91
C VAL A 220 -18.87 -10.10 -16.74
N GLY A 221 -18.97 -11.41 -16.50
CA GLY A 221 -17.81 -12.31 -16.33
C GLY A 221 -17.05 -12.15 -15.00
N MET A 222 -17.72 -11.69 -13.93
CA MET A 222 -17.06 -11.26 -12.68
C MET A 222 -16.14 -12.33 -12.05
N ALA A 223 -16.56 -13.60 -12.06
CA ALA A 223 -15.77 -14.69 -11.48
C ALA A 223 -14.46 -14.98 -12.24
N GLU A 224 -14.41 -14.73 -13.56
CA GLU A 224 -13.17 -14.86 -14.36
C GLU A 224 -12.23 -13.68 -14.06
N GLN A 225 -12.78 -12.46 -13.98
CA GLN A 225 -12.04 -11.23 -13.64
C GLN A 225 -11.49 -11.23 -12.20
N LEU A 226 -12.21 -11.86 -11.26
CA LEU A 226 -11.78 -12.04 -9.88
C LEU A 226 -10.58 -12.99 -9.76
N GLU A 227 -10.63 -14.14 -10.45
CA GLU A 227 -9.49 -15.07 -10.48
C GLU A 227 -8.30 -14.53 -11.28
N ASP A 228 -8.52 -13.64 -12.26
CA ASP A 228 -7.48 -12.82 -12.88
C ASP A 228 -6.81 -11.90 -11.84
N MET A 229 -7.57 -11.07 -11.13
CA MET A 229 -7.03 -10.16 -10.11
C MET A 229 -6.32 -10.89 -8.97
N ARG A 230 -6.88 -12.01 -8.49
CA ARG A 230 -6.25 -12.86 -7.47
C ARG A 230 -4.96 -13.51 -7.97
N ALA A 231 -4.90 -13.95 -9.23
CA ALA A 231 -3.67 -14.47 -9.83
C ALA A 231 -2.60 -13.38 -10.01
N PHE A 232 -3.00 -12.15 -10.37
CA PHE A 232 -2.10 -10.99 -10.43
C PHE A 232 -1.52 -10.67 -9.05
N ALA A 233 -2.39 -10.56 -8.03
CA ALA A 233 -2.00 -10.33 -6.64
C ALA A 233 -1.03 -11.42 -6.11
N ALA A 234 -1.36 -12.69 -6.34
CA ALA A 234 -0.53 -13.81 -5.95
C ALA A 234 0.84 -13.78 -6.63
N ARG A 235 0.89 -13.45 -7.94
CA ARG A 235 2.17 -13.27 -8.65
C ARG A 235 2.99 -12.15 -8.03
N VAL A 236 2.43 -10.94 -7.87
CA VAL A 236 3.17 -9.79 -7.33
C VAL A 236 3.70 -10.07 -5.93
N ARG A 237 2.89 -10.63 -5.02
CA ARG A 237 3.31 -11.10 -3.68
C ARG A 237 4.46 -12.12 -3.76
N SER A 238 4.39 -13.06 -4.72
CA SER A 238 5.43 -14.08 -4.92
C SER A 238 6.73 -13.58 -5.58
N GLU A 239 6.71 -12.39 -6.16
CA GLU A 239 7.86 -11.76 -6.82
C GLU A 239 8.70 -10.90 -5.86
N GLN A 240 8.21 -10.62 -4.63
CA GLN A 240 8.94 -9.83 -3.63
C GLN A 240 9.82 -10.70 -2.71
N ASP A 241 11.02 -10.21 -2.37
CA ASP A 241 11.86 -10.81 -1.33
C ASP A 241 11.51 -10.19 0.05
N PRO A 242 11.17 -10.98 1.08
CA PRO A 242 10.88 -10.48 2.42
C PRO A 242 11.96 -9.55 3.02
N VAL A 243 13.25 -9.72 2.71
CA VAL A 243 14.28 -8.78 3.23
C VAL A 243 14.32 -7.45 2.48
N MET A 244 13.76 -7.39 1.27
CA MET A 244 13.54 -6.15 0.53
C MET A 244 12.24 -5.45 0.96
N VAL A 245 11.21 -6.22 1.32
CA VAL A 245 9.98 -5.72 1.97
C VAL A 245 10.29 -5.06 3.32
N GLU A 246 11.07 -5.72 4.20
CA GLU A 246 11.52 -5.13 5.48
C GLU A 246 12.28 -3.82 5.26
N LEU A 247 13.26 -3.80 4.36
CA LEU A 247 13.99 -2.57 4.02
C LEU A 247 13.05 -1.49 3.49
N GLY A 248 12.08 -1.85 2.65
CA GLY A 248 11.05 -0.95 2.13
C GLY A 248 10.20 -0.33 3.23
N MET A 249 9.67 -1.14 4.15
CA MET A 249 8.90 -0.69 5.31
C MET A 249 9.72 0.30 6.16
N ARG A 250 10.95 -0.08 6.52
CA ARG A 250 11.83 0.76 7.33
C ARG A 250 12.17 2.09 6.66
N LEU A 251 12.29 2.14 5.33
CA LEU A 251 12.51 3.37 4.57
C LEU A 251 11.23 4.22 4.47
N PHE A 252 10.09 3.59 4.17
CA PHE A 252 8.80 4.25 3.99
C PHE A 252 8.34 5.02 5.24
N HIS A 253 8.61 4.44 6.42
CA HIS A 253 8.35 5.05 7.73
C HIS A 253 9.51 5.94 8.24
N ASN A 254 10.54 6.27 7.43
CA ASN A 254 11.69 7.06 7.91
C ASN A 254 11.67 8.54 7.45
N LYS A 255 11.89 9.45 8.40
CA LYS A 255 11.84 10.90 8.19
C LYS A 255 13.10 11.49 7.52
N ASN A 256 14.21 10.76 7.43
CA ASN A 256 15.38 11.23 6.66
C ASN A 256 15.12 11.35 5.15
N LEU A 257 14.01 10.79 4.64
CA LEU A 257 13.61 10.94 3.24
C LEU A 257 12.90 12.28 2.94
N SER A 258 12.50 13.08 3.94
CA SER A 258 12.18 14.51 3.71
C SER A 258 13.44 15.37 3.68
N ALA A 259 13.31 16.61 3.22
CA ALA A 259 14.37 17.62 3.28
C ALA A 259 14.82 17.88 4.73
N ASP A 260 13.87 18.11 5.63
CA ASP A 260 14.10 18.71 6.94
C ASP A 260 14.05 17.71 8.12
N GLY A 261 13.68 16.45 7.89
CA GLY A 261 13.68 15.39 8.90
C GLY A 261 12.37 15.26 9.69
N ASP A 262 11.28 15.76 9.10
CA ASP A 262 9.97 16.05 9.71
C ASP A 262 8.81 15.23 9.14
N ALA A 263 9.01 14.59 7.98
CA ALA A 263 7.98 13.84 7.26
C ALA A 263 8.55 12.55 6.65
N SER A 264 7.73 11.50 6.62
CA SER A 264 8.01 10.23 5.94
C SER A 264 6.87 9.92 4.97
N CYS A 265 6.96 8.86 4.18
CA CYS A 265 5.84 8.45 3.33
C CYS A 265 4.61 8.11 4.18
N SER A 266 4.82 7.44 5.32
CA SER A 266 3.79 7.17 6.33
C SER A 266 3.14 8.41 6.96
N SER A 267 3.72 9.61 6.81
CA SER A 267 3.11 10.84 7.34
C SER A 267 1.84 11.27 6.59
N CYS A 268 1.61 10.71 5.39
CA CYS A 268 0.38 10.90 4.60
C CYS A 268 -0.24 9.58 4.08
N HIS A 269 0.36 8.43 4.42
CA HIS A 269 -0.01 7.10 3.92
C HIS A 269 0.20 6.01 4.99
N HIS A 270 -0.22 6.25 6.23
CA HIS A 270 -0.04 5.28 7.31
C HIS A 270 -0.95 4.06 7.09
N PRO A 271 -0.47 2.80 7.18
CA PRO A 271 -1.30 1.62 6.91
C PRO A 271 -2.59 1.54 7.73
N ALA A 272 -2.55 2.03 8.98
CA ALA A 272 -3.71 2.07 9.89
C ALA A 272 -4.71 3.23 9.65
N ILE A 273 -4.51 4.10 8.65
CA ILE A 273 -5.42 5.22 8.33
C ILE A 273 -5.86 5.12 6.86
N GLY A 274 -7.15 5.28 6.57
CA GLY A 274 -7.67 5.43 5.21
C GLY A 274 -7.30 4.34 4.19
N CYS A 275 -6.93 3.14 4.63
CA CYS A 275 -6.31 2.10 3.78
C CYS A 275 -4.97 2.54 3.15
N GLY A 276 -4.11 3.18 3.94
CA GLY A 276 -2.87 3.80 3.47
C GLY A 276 -3.07 5.22 2.91
N GLY A 277 -4.00 5.97 3.49
CA GLY A 277 -4.21 7.40 3.26
C GLY A 277 -3.91 8.22 4.53
N ASP A 278 -4.57 9.38 4.67
CA ASP A 278 -4.46 10.25 5.84
C ASP A 278 -5.79 10.78 6.39
N ASP A 279 -6.93 10.39 5.82
CA ASP A 279 -8.27 10.92 6.14
C ASP A 279 -8.38 12.46 6.08
N LEU A 280 -7.46 13.14 5.35
CA LEU A 280 -7.48 14.58 5.12
C LEU A 280 -7.96 14.90 3.70
N SER A 281 -8.56 16.08 3.52
CA SER A 281 -8.94 16.56 2.19
C SER A 281 -7.71 17.00 1.38
N MET A 282 -6.73 17.59 2.06
CA MET A 282 -5.43 17.96 1.51
C MET A 282 -4.34 17.64 2.55
N PRO A 283 -3.33 16.81 2.22
CA PRO A 283 -2.27 16.41 3.14
C PRO A 283 -1.42 17.57 3.67
N VAL A 284 -0.80 17.34 4.82
CA VAL A 284 0.18 18.25 5.44
C VAL A 284 1.53 17.53 5.47
N GLY A 285 2.37 17.82 4.47
CA GLY A 285 3.71 17.23 4.36
C GLY A 285 4.70 17.84 5.35
N VAL A 286 5.30 18.95 4.93
CA VAL A 286 6.41 19.66 5.59
C VAL A 286 5.96 20.65 6.69
N ASP A 287 6.92 21.07 7.53
CA ASP A 287 6.74 22.03 8.66
C ASP A 287 5.63 21.65 9.68
N PRO A 288 5.37 20.36 10.01
CA PRO A 288 4.28 19.98 10.91
C PRO A 288 4.50 20.47 12.36
N VAL A 289 3.41 20.88 13.02
CA VAL A 289 3.41 21.30 14.44
C VAL A 289 3.79 20.14 15.38
N ASP A 290 3.41 18.92 15.01
CA ASP A 290 3.88 17.67 15.60
C ASP A 290 4.19 16.70 14.46
N ALA A 291 5.43 16.22 14.39
CA ALA A 291 5.90 15.37 13.30
C ALA A 291 5.29 13.95 13.36
N GLU A 292 5.02 13.43 14.57
CA GLU A 292 4.51 12.07 14.75
C GLU A 292 2.98 11.99 14.58
N LEU A 293 2.25 13.11 14.77
CA LEU A 293 0.81 13.17 14.52
C LEU A 293 0.50 12.98 13.04
N VAL A 294 -0.30 11.97 12.72
CA VAL A 294 -0.77 11.66 11.36
C VAL A 294 -2.28 11.82 11.22
N GLY A 295 -2.71 12.17 10.01
CA GLY A 295 -4.12 12.34 9.67
C GLY A 295 -4.85 13.45 10.44
N PRO A 296 -6.09 13.22 10.93
CA PRO A 296 -6.92 14.25 11.53
C PRO A 296 -6.22 15.10 12.61
N GLY A 297 -6.22 16.41 12.40
CA GLY A 297 -5.56 17.38 13.30
C GLY A 297 -4.09 17.69 12.96
N ARG A 298 -3.42 16.93 12.08
CA ARG A 298 -2.09 17.31 11.56
C ARG A 298 -2.18 18.66 10.84
N SER A 299 -1.25 19.56 11.15
CA SER A 299 -1.20 20.93 10.61
C SER A 299 0.22 21.51 10.69
N ASP A 300 0.53 22.49 9.84
CA ASP A 300 1.80 23.22 9.83
C ASP A 300 1.78 24.50 10.72
N GLY A 301 0.59 24.86 11.22
CA GLY A 301 0.36 26.06 12.03
C GLY A 301 0.59 27.39 11.31
N GLN A 302 0.85 27.39 9.99
CA GLN A 302 1.07 28.58 9.16
C GLN A 302 -0.04 28.78 8.12
N ASN A 303 -0.51 27.71 7.48
CA ASN A 303 -1.45 27.75 6.38
C ASN A 303 -2.84 27.26 6.82
N GLU A 304 -3.86 28.10 6.62
CA GLU A 304 -5.27 27.76 6.88
C GLU A 304 -5.88 26.84 5.79
N VAL A 305 -5.11 26.56 4.74
CA VAL A 305 -5.42 25.65 3.63
C VAL A 305 -4.10 24.97 3.25
N PRO A 306 -3.95 23.64 3.38
CA PRO A 306 -2.69 22.96 3.11
C PRO A 306 -2.18 23.15 1.68
N LEU A 307 -0.86 23.03 1.52
CA LEU A 307 -0.18 23.29 0.25
C LEU A 307 -0.18 22.09 -0.70
N VAL A 308 -0.45 20.87 -0.22
CA VAL A 308 -0.60 19.66 -1.06
C VAL A 308 -2.01 19.69 -1.70
N PRO A 309 -2.14 19.88 -3.02
CA PRO A 309 -3.42 20.29 -3.62
C PRO A 309 -4.37 19.13 -3.95
N ARG A 310 -4.10 17.93 -3.45
CA ARG A 310 -4.86 16.71 -3.71
C ARG A 310 -4.86 15.82 -2.49
N ASN A 311 -5.96 15.11 -2.25
CA ASN A 311 -6.09 14.09 -1.21
C ASN A 311 -5.07 12.95 -1.44
N ALA A 312 -4.49 12.43 -0.36
CA ALA A 312 -3.61 11.28 -0.38
C ALA A 312 -4.38 10.04 -0.87
N GLN A 313 -3.90 9.42 -1.95
CA GLN A 313 -4.52 8.18 -2.44
C GLN A 313 -4.17 7.02 -1.51
N PRO A 314 -5.10 6.10 -1.21
CA PRO A 314 -4.77 4.88 -0.48
C PRO A 314 -3.67 4.10 -1.22
N ILE A 315 -2.63 3.69 -0.50
CA ILE A 315 -1.60 2.78 -1.03
C ILE A 315 -2.01 1.31 -0.95
N CYS A 316 -3.06 0.95 -0.20
CA CYS A 316 -3.59 -0.40 -0.27
C CYS A 316 -4.06 -0.71 -1.70
N ASN A 317 -3.77 -1.92 -2.19
CA ASN A 317 -3.95 -2.34 -3.57
C ASN A 317 -3.18 -1.52 -4.63
N VAL A 318 -2.19 -0.68 -4.26
CA VAL A 318 -1.35 0.03 -5.25
C VAL A 318 -0.58 -0.95 -6.16
N ALA A 319 -0.28 -2.14 -5.62
CA ALA A 319 0.27 -3.30 -6.30
C ALA A 319 -0.57 -3.86 -7.47
N LEU A 320 -1.81 -3.39 -7.68
CA LEU A 320 -2.71 -3.84 -8.75
C LEU A 320 -2.78 -2.89 -9.96
N TRP A 321 -2.24 -1.67 -9.91
CA TRP A 321 -2.23 -0.76 -11.07
C TRP A 321 -1.18 -1.20 -12.10
N ASP A 322 -1.56 -1.38 -13.36
CA ASP A 322 -0.64 -1.74 -14.46
C ASP A 322 -0.52 -0.63 -15.52
N ASN A 323 -1.43 0.35 -15.52
CA ASN A 323 -1.51 1.43 -16.49
C ASN A 323 -0.86 2.73 -15.99
N GLY A 324 -1.11 3.14 -14.74
CA GLY A 324 -0.49 4.35 -14.16
C GLY A 324 -0.91 4.70 -12.74
N LEU A 325 -0.12 5.59 -12.12
CA LEU A 325 -0.23 6.06 -10.74
C LEU A 325 -0.33 7.61 -10.67
N PHE A 326 -0.60 8.12 -9.46
CA PHE A 326 -1.12 9.47 -9.18
C PHE A 326 -2.50 9.75 -9.79
N TRP A 327 -3.19 10.78 -9.30
CA TRP A 327 -4.51 11.21 -9.80
C TRP A 327 -4.51 11.65 -11.28
N ASP A 328 -3.35 11.95 -11.86
CA ASP A 328 -3.15 12.50 -13.21
C ASP A 328 -2.53 11.53 -14.22
N ASN A 329 -2.15 10.31 -13.81
CA ASN A 329 -1.34 9.37 -14.60
C ASN A 329 -0.03 9.98 -15.11
N ARG A 330 0.64 10.84 -14.33
CA ARG A 330 1.97 11.36 -14.69
C ARG A 330 3.03 10.25 -14.76
N VAL A 331 2.94 9.27 -13.86
CA VAL A 331 3.68 8.00 -13.93
C VAL A 331 2.77 6.94 -14.59
N ALA A 332 3.17 6.39 -15.74
CA ALA A 332 2.34 5.47 -16.51
C ALA A 332 3.14 4.54 -17.44
N ILE A 333 2.54 3.41 -17.84
CA ILE A 333 3.03 2.57 -18.92
C ILE A 333 2.47 3.09 -20.26
N ASN A 334 3.34 3.27 -21.25
CA ASN A 334 2.95 3.67 -22.59
C ASN A 334 2.38 2.48 -23.40
N GLY A 335 1.64 2.76 -24.47
CA GLY A 335 1.15 1.75 -25.43
C GLY A 335 2.22 0.98 -26.24
N ASN A 336 3.50 1.04 -25.85
CA ASN A 336 4.58 0.16 -26.31
C ASN A 336 5.18 -0.71 -25.19
N GLY A 337 4.63 -0.65 -23.97
CA GLY A 337 5.11 -1.35 -22.77
C GLY A 337 6.19 -0.62 -21.97
N GLY A 338 6.80 0.46 -22.50
CA GLY A 338 7.83 1.22 -21.78
C GLY A 338 7.24 2.22 -20.80
N LEU A 339 7.99 2.54 -19.75
CA LEU A 339 7.60 3.50 -18.71
C LEU A 339 7.58 4.94 -19.25
N ARG A 340 6.76 5.80 -18.66
CA ARG A 340 6.81 7.26 -18.78
C ARG A 340 6.61 7.86 -17.39
N THR A 341 7.49 8.80 -17.08
CA THR A 341 7.25 9.82 -16.06
C THR A 341 7.60 11.19 -16.66
N ASP A 342 7.39 12.28 -15.92
CA ASP A 342 7.82 13.62 -16.35
C ASP A 342 9.35 13.80 -16.23
N SER A 343 10.03 12.92 -15.47
CA SER A 343 11.49 12.84 -15.39
C SER A 343 12.04 11.80 -16.38
N ARG A 344 13.08 12.17 -17.14
CA ARG A 344 13.75 11.29 -18.11
C ARG A 344 14.86 10.47 -17.47
N ASP A 345 15.27 10.82 -16.26
CA ASP A 345 16.28 10.10 -15.49
C ASP A 345 15.62 9.10 -14.53
N VAL A 346 14.53 9.44 -13.83
CA VAL A 346 13.67 8.46 -13.12
C VAL A 346 13.20 7.37 -14.07
N THR A 347 12.61 7.74 -15.23
CA THR A 347 12.14 6.77 -16.23
C THR A 347 13.25 5.79 -16.65
N ARG A 348 14.50 6.27 -16.80
CA ARG A 348 15.64 5.44 -17.21
C ARG A 348 16.16 4.55 -16.09
N ASN A 349 16.26 5.09 -14.89
CA ASN A 349 16.85 4.41 -13.75
C ASN A 349 15.92 3.28 -13.28
N THR A 350 14.61 3.53 -13.24
CA THR A 350 13.58 2.51 -13.01
C THR A 350 13.58 1.42 -14.10
N GLU A 351 13.60 1.79 -15.39
CA GLU A 351 13.69 0.79 -16.49
C GLU A 351 15.01 -0.01 -16.46
N ALA A 352 16.07 0.52 -15.84
CA ALA A 352 17.36 -0.16 -15.70
C ALA A 352 17.45 -1.07 -14.45
N ALA A 353 16.68 -0.78 -13.41
CA ALA A 353 16.60 -1.58 -12.19
C ALA A 353 15.57 -2.72 -12.32
N VAL A 354 14.28 -2.37 -12.41
CA VAL A 354 13.15 -3.31 -12.35
C VAL A 354 12.44 -3.51 -13.71
N GLY A 355 12.76 -2.71 -14.72
CA GLY A 355 12.16 -2.83 -16.05
C GLY A 355 10.80 -2.14 -16.16
N THR A 356 9.73 -2.90 -16.39
CA THR A 356 8.41 -2.37 -16.79
C THR A 356 7.27 -3.18 -16.18
N GLY A 357 6.17 -2.51 -15.82
CA GLY A 357 5.02 -3.10 -15.12
C GLY A 357 4.80 -2.46 -13.75
N THR A 358 4.02 -3.08 -12.88
CA THR A 358 3.57 -2.45 -11.62
C THR A 358 4.70 -2.08 -10.66
N LEU A 359 5.71 -2.94 -10.47
CA LEU A 359 6.89 -2.60 -9.64
C LEU A 359 7.65 -1.39 -10.21
N ALA A 360 7.68 -1.22 -11.53
CA ALA A 360 8.24 -0.04 -12.17
C ALA A 360 7.35 1.21 -11.99
N LEU A 361 6.03 1.07 -11.90
CA LEU A 361 5.14 2.19 -11.58
C LEU A 361 5.37 2.67 -10.14
N MET A 362 5.39 1.75 -9.16
CA MET A 362 5.62 2.05 -7.74
C MET A 362 7.01 2.66 -7.51
N MET A 363 8.07 2.02 -8.02
CA MET A 363 9.44 2.57 -7.92
C MET A 363 9.55 3.96 -8.56
N ALA A 364 8.87 4.20 -9.68
CA ALA A 364 8.84 5.51 -10.32
C ALA A 364 8.01 6.55 -9.53
N GLN A 365 6.92 6.14 -8.89
CA GLN A 365 6.09 7.00 -8.02
C GLN A 365 6.94 7.56 -6.87
N ALA A 366 7.70 6.70 -6.20
CA ALA A 366 8.43 7.04 -4.96
C ALA A 366 9.51 8.14 -5.14
N HIS A 367 9.91 8.42 -6.37
CA HIS A 367 10.84 9.51 -6.67
C HIS A 367 10.23 10.91 -6.59
N PHE A 368 8.90 11.07 -6.69
CA PHE A 368 8.29 12.40 -6.81
C PHE A 368 8.03 13.12 -5.48
N PRO A 369 7.40 12.51 -4.45
CA PRO A 369 7.03 13.24 -3.22
C PRO A 369 8.23 13.85 -2.49
N VAL A 370 9.34 13.10 -2.40
CA VAL A 370 10.64 13.52 -1.83
C VAL A 370 11.22 14.80 -2.44
N THR A 371 10.70 15.26 -3.58
CA THR A 371 11.15 16.43 -4.35
C THR A 371 10.04 17.47 -4.60
N GLU A 372 8.83 17.25 -4.07
CA GLU A 372 7.73 18.22 -4.14
C GLU A 372 7.75 19.07 -2.86
N ALA A 373 7.80 20.39 -3.02
CA ALA A 373 8.11 21.33 -1.94
C ALA A 373 7.03 21.40 -0.85
N ALA A 374 5.79 21.01 -1.17
CA ALA A 374 4.69 20.91 -0.22
C ALA A 374 4.54 19.52 0.44
N GLU A 375 5.13 18.47 -0.16
CA GLU A 375 4.96 17.08 0.25
C GLU A 375 6.12 16.63 1.16
N MET A 376 7.37 16.70 0.69
CA MET A 376 8.53 16.26 1.47
C MET A 376 9.83 17.04 1.24
N GLY A 377 9.93 17.99 0.30
CA GLY A 377 11.18 18.78 0.22
C GLY A 377 11.29 19.84 -0.88
N ASP A 378 11.52 21.09 -0.46
CA ASP A 378 12.07 22.14 -1.32
C ASP A 378 13.57 21.88 -1.56
N ILE A 379 13.95 21.49 -2.77
CA ILE A 379 15.36 21.20 -3.11
C ILE A 379 16.22 22.47 -3.21
N THR A 380 15.60 23.65 -3.37
CA THR A 380 16.31 24.92 -3.61
C THR A 380 17.05 25.41 -2.37
N GLN A 381 16.63 25.00 -1.16
CA GLN A 381 17.35 25.33 0.08
C GLN A 381 18.76 24.71 0.13
N PHE A 382 18.96 23.56 -0.53
CA PHE A 382 20.27 22.92 -0.68
C PHE A 382 21.06 23.45 -1.89
N GLY A 383 20.43 24.26 -2.75
CA GLY A 383 21.05 24.93 -3.90
C GLY A 383 20.88 24.21 -5.24
N TYR A 384 19.99 23.22 -5.34
CA TYR A 384 19.64 22.57 -6.60
C TYR A 384 18.57 23.36 -7.40
N ASP A 385 18.44 23.06 -8.69
CA ASP A 385 17.53 23.74 -9.63
C ASP A 385 16.24 22.91 -9.80
N ASP A 386 15.16 23.39 -9.16
CA ASP A 386 13.80 22.86 -9.13
C ASP A 386 13.09 22.89 -10.49
N THR A 387 13.72 23.48 -11.52
CA THR A 387 13.23 23.45 -12.91
C THR A 387 13.96 22.41 -13.77
N SER A 388 14.82 21.57 -13.16
CA SER A 388 15.73 20.66 -13.89
C SER A 388 15.71 19.21 -13.41
N ASP A 389 15.63 18.28 -14.37
CA ASP A 389 15.67 16.82 -14.15
C ASP A 389 16.99 16.39 -13.48
N ASP A 390 18.10 16.98 -13.91
CA ASP A 390 19.43 16.85 -13.32
C ASP A 390 19.41 17.29 -11.83
N GLY A 391 18.87 18.47 -11.50
CA GLY A 391 18.85 18.99 -10.12
C GLY A 391 17.98 18.17 -9.16
N PHE A 392 16.83 17.67 -9.62
CA PHE A 392 16.02 16.71 -8.85
C PHE A 392 16.76 15.38 -8.63
N THR A 393 17.59 14.95 -9.58
CA THR A 393 18.36 13.69 -9.47
C THR A 393 19.55 13.86 -8.54
N ASP A 394 20.33 14.94 -8.70
CA ASP A 394 21.46 15.28 -7.84
C ASP A 394 21.02 15.42 -6.38
N TYR A 395 19.90 16.10 -6.08
CA TYR A 395 19.35 16.19 -4.73
C TYR A 395 19.05 14.82 -4.09
N ARG A 396 18.41 13.89 -4.83
CA ARG A 396 18.04 12.57 -4.30
C ARG A 396 19.27 11.72 -3.95
N GLU A 397 20.34 11.83 -4.71
CA GLU A 397 21.58 11.07 -4.48
C GLU A 397 22.52 11.79 -3.48
N ASP A 398 22.85 13.07 -3.70
CA ASP A 398 23.82 13.83 -2.88
C ASP A 398 23.26 14.27 -1.50
N ILE A 399 21.93 14.30 -1.30
CA ILE A 399 21.30 14.62 0.00
C ILE A 399 20.60 13.40 0.61
N LEU A 400 19.56 12.85 -0.04
CA LEU A 400 18.71 11.85 0.61
C LEU A 400 19.39 10.50 0.78
N ALA A 401 20.10 10.00 -0.25
CA ALA A 401 20.86 8.76 -0.13
C ALA A 401 22.06 8.89 0.82
N GLU A 402 22.75 10.03 0.85
CA GLU A 402 23.87 10.30 1.78
C GLU A 402 23.43 10.49 3.26
N LYS A 403 22.18 10.90 3.54
CA LYS A 403 21.62 10.87 4.91
C LYS A 403 21.59 9.45 5.47
N LEU A 404 21.27 8.46 4.64
CA LEU A 404 21.17 7.05 5.04
C LEU A 404 22.56 6.40 5.08
N THR A 405 23.31 6.65 6.16
CA THR A 405 24.71 6.18 6.23
C THR A 405 24.85 4.66 6.24
N GLN A 406 25.92 4.12 5.63
CA GLN A 406 26.20 2.68 5.61
C GLN A 406 26.47 2.08 7.00
N ASP A 407 26.87 2.89 7.99
CA ASP A 407 27.08 2.43 9.37
C ASP A 407 25.75 2.05 10.06
N SER A 408 24.65 2.73 9.70
CA SER A 408 23.27 2.40 10.12
C SER A 408 22.60 1.40 9.18
N TRP A 409 22.51 1.73 7.90
CA TRP A 409 21.64 1.05 6.93
C TRP A 409 22.33 -0.08 6.15
N GLY A 410 23.66 -0.12 6.14
CA GLY A 410 24.43 -1.01 5.27
C GLY A 410 24.17 -2.50 5.48
N VAL A 411 23.68 -2.91 6.66
CA VAL A 411 23.29 -4.31 6.94
C VAL A 411 22.02 -4.69 6.16
N MET A 412 20.97 -3.86 6.20
CA MET A 412 19.71 -4.11 5.49
C MET A 412 19.91 -4.03 3.97
N PHE A 413 20.66 -3.04 3.47
CA PHE A 413 21.03 -2.98 2.04
C PHE A 413 21.86 -4.20 1.59
N THR A 414 22.78 -4.69 2.43
CA THR A 414 23.53 -5.92 2.13
C THR A 414 22.63 -7.16 2.11
N ALA A 415 21.56 -7.20 2.90
CA ALA A 415 20.57 -8.28 2.85
C ALA A 415 19.75 -8.23 1.55
N ALA A 416 19.16 -7.08 1.22
CA ALA A 416 18.26 -6.92 0.06
C ALA A 416 19.00 -6.92 -1.29
N PHE A 417 20.16 -6.27 -1.39
CA PHE A 417 20.88 -6.09 -2.66
C PHE A 417 22.21 -6.84 -2.77
N GLY A 418 22.64 -7.54 -1.71
CA GLY A 418 23.90 -8.29 -1.67
C GLY A 418 25.16 -7.45 -1.43
N ASP A 419 25.05 -6.12 -1.33
CA ASP A 419 26.13 -5.19 -0.99
C ASP A 419 25.59 -3.93 -0.27
N SER A 420 26.45 -3.21 0.44
CA SER A 420 26.07 -2.07 1.30
C SER A 420 25.91 -0.73 0.57
N ALA A 421 25.97 -0.68 -0.77
CA ALA A 421 25.85 0.60 -1.48
C ALA A 421 24.42 1.13 -1.49
N ILE A 422 24.29 2.40 -1.14
CA ILE A 422 23.02 3.11 -1.05
C ILE A 422 22.98 4.15 -2.18
N ASN A 423 21.81 4.29 -2.80
CA ASN A 423 21.46 5.26 -3.84
C ASN A 423 19.94 5.34 -3.90
N PHE A 424 19.39 6.41 -4.45
CA PHE A 424 17.94 6.63 -4.42
C PHE A 424 17.17 5.59 -5.25
N SER A 425 17.76 5.07 -6.33
CA SER A 425 17.13 3.98 -7.10
C SER A 425 16.87 2.73 -6.23
N ARG A 426 17.84 2.32 -5.40
CA ARG A 426 17.67 1.22 -4.44
C ARG A 426 16.70 1.54 -3.30
N ILE A 427 16.64 2.79 -2.85
CA ILE A 427 15.65 3.25 -1.85
C ILE A 427 14.23 3.08 -2.41
N ALA A 428 14.00 3.58 -3.64
CA ALA A 428 12.72 3.49 -4.32
C ALA A 428 12.33 2.05 -4.70
N GLU A 429 13.29 1.20 -5.06
CA GLU A 429 13.06 -0.22 -5.36
C GLU A 429 12.59 -0.99 -4.11
N ALA A 430 13.21 -0.74 -2.95
CA ALA A 430 12.78 -1.34 -1.69
C ALA A 430 11.39 -0.83 -1.25
N ILE A 431 11.14 0.49 -1.31
CA ILE A 431 9.82 1.08 -1.04
C ILE A 431 8.74 0.44 -1.92
N ALA A 432 9.01 0.31 -3.22
CA ALA A 432 8.09 -0.31 -4.17
C ALA A 432 7.80 -1.79 -3.85
N SER A 433 8.77 -2.54 -3.30
CA SER A 433 8.55 -3.92 -2.84
C SER A 433 7.69 -4.01 -1.57
N TYR A 434 7.77 -3.02 -0.67
CA TYR A 434 6.88 -2.90 0.47
C TYR A 434 5.45 -2.48 0.06
N GLU A 435 5.31 -1.52 -0.86
CA GLU A 435 4.02 -1.18 -1.48
C GLU A 435 3.39 -2.39 -2.22
N ALA A 436 4.22 -3.21 -2.87
CA ALA A 436 3.79 -4.38 -3.65
C ALA A 436 3.07 -5.48 -2.83
N VAL A 437 3.27 -5.54 -1.51
CA VAL A 437 2.63 -6.58 -0.66
C VAL A 437 1.32 -6.13 0.00
N GLN A 438 1.00 -4.83 -0.04
CA GLN A 438 -0.19 -4.23 0.62
C GLN A 438 -1.49 -4.49 -0.15
N ILE A 439 -1.82 -5.77 -0.35
CA ILE A 439 -3.00 -6.20 -1.10
C ILE A 439 -4.09 -6.65 -0.13
N PHE A 440 -5.22 -5.97 -0.17
CA PHE A 440 -6.40 -6.15 0.67
C PHE A 440 -7.62 -6.21 -0.27
N ILE A 441 -7.98 -7.42 -0.68
CA ILE A 441 -9.02 -7.67 -1.69
C ILE A 441 -10.09 -8.66 -1.23
N ASP A 442 -9.97 -9.29 -0.07
CA ASP A 442 -10.87 -10.38 0.32
C ASP A 442 -12.07 -9.80 1.09
N ASN A 443 -13.19 -9.62 0.37
CA ASN A 443 -14.35 -8.82 0.80
C ASN A 443 -15.70 -9.55 0.58
N PRO A 444 -16.79 -9.15 1.28
CA PRO A 444 -18.09 -9.82 1.21
C PRO A 444 -18.74 -9.90 -0.17
N PHE A 445 -18.44 -8.97 -1.09
CA PHE A 445 -18.91 -9.10 -2.48
C PHE A 445 -18.19 -10.24 -3.22
N PHE A 446 -16.90 -10.47 -2.98
CA PHE A 446 -16.19 -11.59 -3.59
C PHE A 446 -16.52 -12.94 -2.95
N ASP A 447 -16.78 -13.00 -1.63
CA ASP A 447 -17.36 -14.20 -0.99
C ASP A 447 -18.67 -14.62 -1.68
N TYR A 448 -19.50 -13.64 -2.09
CA TYR A 448 -20.72 -13.88 -2.85
C TYR A 448 -20.46 -14.37 -4.29
N VAL A 449 -19.43 -13.83 -4.96
CA VAL A 449 -19.00 -14.30 -6.30
C VAL A 449 -18.48 -15.75 -6.25
N ASP A 450 -17.73 -16.11 -5.21
CA ASP A 450 -17.28 -17.48 -4.95
C ASP A 450 -18.42 -18.43 -4.53
N GLY A 451 -19.57 -17.86 -4.11
CA GLY A 451 -20.84 -18.56 -3.99
C GLY A 451 -21.47 -18.58 -2.60
N ASP A 452 -20.93 -17.86 -1.61
CA ASP A 452 -21.66 -17.65 -0.35
C ASP A 452 -22.79 -16.62 -0.53
N LEU A 453 -23.97 -17.12 -0.86
CA LEU A 453 -25.17 -16.32 -1.03
C LEU A 453 -25.65 -15.65 0.28
N ALA A 454 -25.04 -15.94 1.43
CA ALA A 454 -25.29 -15.27 2.70
C ALA A 454 -24.28 -14.15 3.04
N ALA A 455 -23.18 -14.01 2.29
CA ALA A 455 -22.20 -12.93 2.49
C ALA A 455 -22.79 -11.52 2.20
N LEU A 456 -23.80 -11.46 1.33
CA LEU A 456 -24.58 -10.24 1.06
C LEU A 456 -26.01 -10.34 1.59
N ASN A 457 -26.51 -9.22 2.08
CA ASN A 457 -27.91 -8.98 2.44
C ASN A 457 -28.75 -8.55 1.20
N ASN A 458 -30.07 -8.44 1.34
CA ASN A 458 -30.97 -8.16 0.21
C ASN A 458 -30.73 -6.78 -0.45
N ASP A 459 -30.34 -5.78 0.33
CA ASP A 459 -30.22 -4.39 -0.13
C ASP A 459 -28.82 -4.13 -0.73
N GLU A 460 -27.77 -4.75 -0.18
CA GLU A 460 -26.45 -4.87 -0.83
C GLU A 460 -26.56 -5.57 -2.21
N LYS A 461 -27.34 -6.66 -2.31
CA LYS A 461 -27.61 -7.33 -3.60
C LYS A 461 -28.33 -6.41 -4.59
N ARG A 462 -29.24 -5.55 -4.12
CA ARG A 462 -29.89 -4.55 -4.98
C ARG A 462 -28.89 -3.50 -5.45
N GLY A 463 -28.01 -3.03 -4.57
CA GLY A 463 -26.90 -2.15 -4.91
C GLY A 463 -26.01 -2.73 -6.00
N ALA A 464 -25.57 -3.98 -5.84
CA ALA A 464 -24.76 -4.70 -6.83
C ALA A 464 -25.47 -4.80 -8.20
N ILE A 465 -26.77 -5.16 -8.23
CA ILE A 465 -27.58 -5.19 -9.46
C ILE A 465 -27.68 -3.80 -10.11
N THR A 466 -27.90 -2.74 -9.32
CA THR A 466 -27.95 -1.35 -9.81
C THR A 466 -26.59 -0.88 -10.34
N PHE A 467 -25.49 -1.24 -9.69
CA PHE A 467 -24.12 -0.87 -10.08
C PHE A 467 -23.68 -1.56 -11.36
N MET A 468 -23.83 -2.89 -11.43
CA MET A 468 -23.30 -3.71 -12.52
C MET A 468 -24.08 -3.52 -13.83
N THR A 469 -25.40 -3.29 -13.75
CA THR A 469 -26.23 -3.06 -14.94
C THR A 469 -26.14 -1.63 -15.46
N ARG A 470 -26.31 -1.48 -16.78
CA ARG A 470 -26.22 -0.21 -17.51
C ARG A 470 -27.07 0.95 -16.97
N ASN A 471 -28.07 0.69 -16.15
CA ASN A 471 -28.99 1.71 -15.64
C ASN A 471 -28.26 2.82 -14.86
N SER A 472 -27.27 2.47 -14.04
CA SER A 472 -26.38 3.42 -13.37
C SER A 472 -25.20 3.85 -14.25
N GLY A 473 -24.67 2.92 -15.06
CA GLY A 473 -23.51 3.16 -15.90
C GLY A 473 -22.19 3.32 -15.13
N CYS A 474 -22.14 2.98 -13.83
CA CYS A 474 -20.91 3.00 -13.04
C CYS A 474 -19.77 2.20 -13.69
N THR A 475 -20.13 1.03 -14.25
CA THR A 475 -19.23 0.11 -14.97
C THR A 475 -18.61 0.66 -16.26
N ASN A 476 -19.01 1.83 -16.77
CA ASN A 476 -18.30 2.51 -17.88
C ASN A 476 -16.93 3.11 -17.46
N CYS A 477 -16.71 3.23 -16.15
CA CYS A 477 -15.49 3.73 -15.53
C CYS A 477 -14.93 2.70 -14.55
N HIS A 478 -15.80 2.17 -13.69
CA HIS A 478 -15.48 1.20 -12.66
C HIS A 478 -15.80 -0.23 -13.13
N SER A 479 -15.06 -0.70 -14.13
CA SER A 479 -15.21 -2.03 -14.72
C SER A 479 -14.30 -3.08 -14.07
N GLY A 480 -14.66 -4.35 -14.26
CA GLY A 480 -13.90 -5.51 -13.80
C GLY A 480 -13.95 -5.71 -12.27
N ALA A 481 -13.31 -6.78 -11.81
CA ALA A 481 -13.12 -7.05 -10.37
C ALA A 481 -12.25 -5.98 -9.69
N PHE A 482 -11.40 -5.26 -10.46
CA PHE A 482 -10.64 -4.13 -9.93
C PHE A 482 -11.44 -2.83 -9.80
N PHE A 483 -12.71 -2.79 -10.24
CA PHE A 483 -13.60 -1.63 -10.17
C PHE A 483 -12.98 -0.33 -10.75
N SER A 484 -12.15 -0.44 -11.78
CA SER A 484 -11.57 0.70 -12.49
C SER A 484 -10.94 0.27 -13.82
N ASN A 485 -11.27 0.94 -14.93
CA ASN A 485 -10.50 0.84 -16.17
C ASN A 485 -9.27 1.76 -16.23
N GLN A 486 -8.87 2.35 -15.10
CA GLN A 486 -7.65 3.14 -14.89
C GLN A 486 -7.52 4.40 -15.78
N GLY A 487 -8.57 4.73 -16.56
CA GLY A 487 -8.56 5.84 -17.50
C GLY A 487 -8.84 7.20 -16.85
N LEU A 488 -8.40 8.27 -17.51
CA LEU A 488 -8.75 9.63 -17.11
C LEU A 488 -10.24 9.91 -17.40
N ARG A 489 -10.93 10.59 -16.47
CA ARG A 489 -12.34 11.01 -16.58
C ARG A 489 -12.56 12.39 -15.96
N ALA A 490 -13.22 13.29 -16.70
CA ALA A 490 -13.66 14.59 -16.19
C ALA A 490 -14.99 14.49 -15.46
N VAL A 491 -14.93 14.14 -14.18
CA VAL A 491 -16.12 14.09 -13.31
C VAL A 491 -16.51 15.47 -12.75
N SER A 492 -15.74 16.54 -12.99
CA SER A 492 -16.12 17.93 -12.63
C SER A 492 -16.45 18.15 -11.15
N TYR A 493 -15.70 17.48 -10.27
CA TYR A 493 -15.76 17.71 -8.83
C TYR A 493 -15.45 19.18 -8.47
N PRO A 494 -16.03 19.72 -7.38
CA PRO A 494 -15.75 21.06 -6.87
C PRO A 494 -14.25 21.38 -6.78
N GLN A 495 -13.85 22.51 -7.36
CA GLN A 495 -12.49 23.02 -7.26
C GLN A 495 -12.30 23.71 -5.91
N ILE A 496 -11.39 23.17 -5.08
CA ILE A 496 -11.02 23.68 -3.75
C ILE A 496 -9.50 23.58 -3.57
N GLY A 497 -8.96 24.27 -2.57
CA GLY A 497 -7.52 24.27 -2.27
C GLY A 497 -6.70 25.23 -3.14
N VAL A 498 -5.38 25.05 -3.10
CA VAL A 498 -4.43 25.86 -3.87
C VAL A 498 -4.35 25.49 -5.35
N GLY A 499 -4.76 24.26 -5.72
CA GLY A 499 -4.69 23.72 -7.08
C GLY A 499 -3.27 23.39 -7.56
N LYS A 500 -3.13 23.05 -8.85
CA LYS A 500 -1.83 22.81 -9.52
C LYS A 500 -1.52 23.84 -10.63
N ASP A 501 -2.36 24.86 -10.84
CA ASP A 501 -2.11 25.94 -11.80
C ASP A 501 -1.07 26.96 -11.30
N GLU A 502 0.03 27.10 -12.05
CA GLU A 502 1.14 28.05 -11.81
C GLU A 502 0.69 29.51 -11.61
N SER A 503 -0.48 29.92 -12.12
CA SER A 503 -0.96 31.28 -11.95
C SER A 503 -1.57 31.56 -10.56
N GLY A 504 -1.70 30.52 -9.72
CA GLY A 504 -2.30 30.62 -8.38
C GLY A 504 -3.83 30.78 -8.42
N SER A 505 -4.49 30.25 -9.44
CA SER A 505 -5.94 30.42 -9.60
C SER A 505 -6.80 29.53 -8.69
N GLY A 506 -6.24 28.47 -8.10
CA GLY A 506 -7.01 27.41 -7.41
C GLY A 506 -7.56 26.33 -8.35
N ALA A 507 -7.06 26.25 -9.58
CA ALA A 507 -7.47 25.23 -10.56
C ALA A 507 -6.58 23.98 -10.50
N ASP A 508 -7.20 22.81 -10.65
CA ASP A 508 -6.53 21.57 -11.04
C ASP A 508 -7.22 20.97 -12.26
N LEU A 509 -6.47 20.90 -13.36
CA LEU A 509 -6.98 20.46 -14.66
C LEU A 509 -6.68 18.98 -14.94
N GLY A 510 -6.04 18.27 -14.01
CA GLY A 510 -5.74 16.85 -14.11
C GLY A 510 -4.84 16.46 -15.30
N GLY A 511 -4.78 15.17 -15.61
CA GLY A 511 -3.80 14.57 -16.53
C GLY A 511 -3.93 14.93 -18.01
N ASN A 512 -4.94 15.73 -18.40
CA ASN A 512 -5.19 16.12 -19.79
C ASN A 512 -5.60 17.59 -19.99
N GLY A 513 -5.64 18.40 -18.93
CA GLY A 513 -6.03 19.81 -19.01
C GLY A 513 -7.54 20.09 -19.02
N SER A 514 -8.42 19.08 -18.88
CA SER A 514 -9.89 19.25 -18.90
C SER A 514 -10.58 18.95 -17.55
N GLY A 515 -9.82 18.92 -16.46
CA GLY A 515 -10.31 18.47 -15.14
C GLY A 515 -10.48 16.95 -15.06
N SER A 516 -9.68 16.18 -15.82
CA SER A 516 -9.78 14.72 -15.86
C SER A 516 -8.75 14.04 -14.95
N PHE A 517 -9.22 13.18 -14.07
CA PHE A 517 -8.40 12.40 -13.13
C PHE A 517 -8.56 10.90 -13.41
N ARG A 518 -7.59 10.08 -13.02
CA ARG A 518 -7.70 8.62 -13.10
C ARG A 518 -8.88 8.15 -12.28
N THR A 519 -9.73 7.31 -12.87
CA THR A 519 -10.77 6.59 -12.13
C THR A 519 -10.10 5.73 -11.04
N PRO A 520 -10.37 5.97 -9.74
CA PRO A 520 -9.86 5.12 -8.67
C PRO A 520 -10.55 3.74 -8.69
N THR A 521 -9.94 2.76 -8.05
CA THR A 521 -10.65 1.51 -7.70
C THR A 521 -11.74 1.83 -6.67
N LEU A 522 -12.74 0.95 -6.56
CA LEU A 522 -13.74 1.01 -5.49
C LEU A 522 -13.53 -0.06 -4.41
N LEU A 523 -12.47 -0.87 -4.54
CA LEU A 523 -12.03 -1.74 -3.45
C LEU A 523 -11.63 -0.87 -2.25
N ASN A 524 -12.12 -1.22 -1.07
CA ASN A 524 -11.95 -0.50 0.20
C ASN A 524 -12.49 0.95 0.23
N VAL A 525 -13.30 1.38 -0.76
CA VAL A 525 -13.73 2.79 -0.91
C VAL A 525 -14.51 3.37 0.27
N ALA A 526 -15.08 2.54 1.15
CA ALA A 526 -15.72 2.99 2.38
C ALA A 526 -14.72 3.54 3.41
N LEU A 527 -13.45 3.15 3.34
CA LEU A 527 -12.37 3.62 4.22
C LEU A 527 -11.68 4.88 3.68
N THR A 528 -11.68 5.08 2.36
CA THR A 528 -10.78 6.03 1.67
C THR A 528 -11.39 7.44 1.54
N GLY A 529 -11.86 8.00 2.66
CA GLY A 529 -12.39 9.36 2.71
C GLY A 529 -11.31 10.42 2.98
N PRO A 530 -11.66 11.72 2.91
CA PRO A 530 -12.81 12.31 2.24
C PRO A 530 -12.73 12.10 0.72
N TRP A 531 -13.88 12.05 0.04
CA TRP A 531 -13.94 11.55 -1.34
C TRP A 531 -13.78 12.64 -2.41
N GLY A 532 -12.92 12.36 -3.39
CA GLY A 532 -12.62 13.21 -4.55
C GLY A 532 -11.13 13.53 -4.65
N HIS A 533 -10.66 14.06 -5.79
CA HIS A 533 -9.23 14.29 -6.02
C HIS A 533 -8.57 15.28 -5.03
N ALA A 534 -9.37 16.10 -4.34
CA ALA A 534 -8.94 16.96 -3.24
C ALA A 534 -9.89 16.81 -2.03
N GLY A 535 -10.40 15.59 -1.81
CA GLY A 535 -11.28 15.24 -0.69
C GLY A 535 -12.52 16.11 -0.54
N GLN A 536 -13.17 16.42 -1.67
CA GLN A 536 -14.29 17.36 -1.73
C GLN A 536 -15.49 17.02 -0.84
N PHE A 537 -15.79 15.74 -0.60
CA PHE A 537 -17.00 15.30 0.10
C PHE A 537 -16.69 14.48 1.35
N GLY A 538 -17.24 14.86 2.50
CA GLY A 538 -17.04 14.16 3.78
C GLY A 538 -17.81 12.85 3.96
N THR A 539 -18.59 12.39 2.97
CA THR A 539 -19.24 11.07 3.02
C THR A 539 -19.29 10.41 1.63
N LEU A 540 -19.17 9.08 1.61
CA LEU A 540 -19.32 8.26 0.40
C LEU A 540 -20.68 8.49 -0.27
N LYS A 541 -21.77 8.56 0.51
CA LYS A 541 -23.11 8.89 -0.01
C LYS A 541 -23.11 10.23 -0.75
N ARG A 542 -22.55 11.30 -0.17
CA ARG A 542 -22.53 12.62 -0.81
C ARG A 542 -21.69 12.65 -2.11
N ASN A 543 -20.67 11.78 -2.21
CA ASN A 543 -19.93 11.55 -3.45
C ASN A 543 -20.78 10.80 -4.50
N VAL A 544 -21.54 9.75 -4.12
CA VAL A 544 -22.48 9.07 -5.04
C VAL A 544 -23.57 10.02 -5.53
N GLU A 545 -24.15 10.84 -4.64
CA GLU A 545 -25.15 11.86 -4.96
C GLU A 545 -24.68 12.86 -6.03
N HIS A 546 -23.38 13.15 -6.11
CA HIS A 546 -22.83 14.04 -7.14
C HIS A 546 -23.13 13.56 -8.57
N TYR A 547 -23.13 12.24 -8.80
CA TYR A 547 -23.37 11.66 -10.12
C TYR A 547 -24.84 11.74 -10.56
N THR A 548 -25.79 12.03 -9.65
CA THR A 548 -27.22 12.18 -9.98
C THR A 548 -27.54 13.43 -10.81
N GLY A 549 -26.67 14.44 -10.77
CA GLY A 549 -26.87 15.73 -11.44
C GLY A 549 -25.76 16.69 -11.07
N ARG A 550 -24.63 16.64 -11.79
CA ARG A 550 -23.40 17.32 -11.38
C ARG A 550 -23.54 18.84 -11.33
N ALA A 551 -24.27 19.46 -12.25
CA ALA A 551 -24.51 20.89 -12.23
C ALA A 551 -25.31 21.36 -11.00
N ASP A 552 -26.38 20.65 -10.64
CA ASP A 552 -27.18 20.96 -9.45
C ASP A 552 -26.43 20.58 -8.16
N SER A 553 -25.60 19.52 -8.17
CA SER A 553 -24.73 19.13 -7.06
C SER A 553 -23.63 20.16 -6.76
N VAL A 554 -23.00 20.71 -7.81
CA VAL A 554 -22.00 21.79 -7.69
C VAL A 554 -22.65 23.10 -7.24
N SER A 555 -23.84 23.41 -7.77
CA SER A 555 -24.61 24.57 -7.32
C SER A 555 -24.96 24.48 -5.83
N GLN A 556 -25.31 23.29 -5.34
CA GLN A 556 -25.59 23.06 -3.92
C GLN A 556 -24.32 23.18 -3.07
N TYR A 557 -23.23 22.50 -3.46
CA TYR A 557 -21.95 22.51 -2.76
C TYR A 557 -21.48 23.93 -2.37
N PHE A 558 -21.41 24.84 -3.34
CA PHE A 558 -20.98 26.22 -3.11
C PHE A 558 -22.07 27.12 -2.49
N THR A 559 -23.36 26.78 -2.61
CA THR A 559 -24.44 27.51 -1.93
C THR A 559 -24.49 27.18 -0.43
N ASN A 560 -24.27 25.92 -0.09
CA ASN A 560 -24.25 25.41 1.28
C ASN A 560 -22.91 25.68 1.97
N SER A 561 -21.83 25.81 1.19
CA SER A 561 -20.43 25.84 1.66
C SER A 561 -19.97 24.51 2.26
N GLU A 562 -20.33 23.40 1.62
CA GLU A 562 -20.07 22.02 2.09
C GLU A 562 -18.59 21.70 2.33
N MET A 563 -17.65 22.42 1.70
CA MET A 563 -16.22 22.34 2.03
C MET A 563 -15.88 22.80 3.45
N CYS A 564 -16.75 23.57 4.11
CA CYS A 564 -16.59 24.03 5.49
C CYS A 564 -17.28 23.11 6.51
N ASP A 565 -17.96 22.05 6.04
CA ASP A 565 -18.46 20.95 6.89
C ASP A 565 -17.44 19.79 6.96
N LEU A 566 -16.28 19.92 6.30
CA LEU A 566 -15.14 18.99 6.40
C LEU A 566 -14.32 19.32 7.64
N ASP A 567 -13.97 18.31 8.46
CA ASP A 567 -13.30 18.52 9.76
C ASP A 567 -11.98 19.31 9.64
N GLN A 568 -11.23 19.13 8.55
CA GLN A 568 -9.99 19.88 8.28
C GLN A 568 -10.21 21.40 8.10
N PHE A 569 -11.41 21.84 7.73
CA PHE A 569 -11.72 23.25 7.43
C PHE A 569 -12.82 23.87 8.32
N ALA A 570 -13.43 23.08 9.22
CA ALA A 570 -14.56 23.50 10.05
C ALA A 570 -14.30 24.74 10.91
N GLU A 571 -13.07 24.91 11.41
CA GLU A 571 -12.64 26.04 12.24
C GLU A 571 -11.93 27.16 11.45
N VAL A 572 -11.90 27.11 10.11
CA VAL A 572 -11.22 28.12 9.28
C VAL A 572 -12.06 29.39 9.16
N ASP A 573 -11.56 30.49 9.73
CA ASP A 573 -12.18 31.81 9.67
C ASP A 573 -12.42 32.24 8.20
N GLU A 574 -13.64 32.68 7.84
CA GLU A 574 -14.04 32.96 6.45
C GLU A 574 -13.82 31.80 5.44
N CYS A 575 -13.77 30.53 5.91
CA CYS A 575 -13.50 29.29 5.15
C CYS A 575 -13.78 29.33 3.64
N ALA A 576 -15.02 29.59 3.21
CA ALA A 576 -15.40 29.56 1.80
C ALA A 576 -14.56 30.49 0.89
N ALA A 577 -14.08 31.62 1.43
CA ALA A 577 -13.23 32.57 0.72
C ALA A 577 -11.73 32.20 0.71
N LYS A 578 -11.31 31.25 1.55
CA LYS A 578 -9.92 30.74 1.64
C LYS A 578 -9.77 29.39 0.95
N VAL A 579 -10.66 28.44 1.25
CA VAL A 579 -10.68 27.07 0.73
C VAL A 579 -11.16 27.02 -0.73
N ALA A 580 -12.02 27.94 -1.17
CA ALA A 580 -12.60 27.91 -2.52
C ALA A 580 -12.76 29.28 -3.22
N PRO A 581 -11.80 30.22 -3.17
CA PRO A 581 -11.95 31.62 -3.63
C PRO A 581 -12.45 31.78 -5.07
N ASN A 582 -12.03 30.90 -5.97
CA ASN A 582 -12.49 30.86 -7.37
C ASN A 582 -13.29 29.58 -7.69
N GLY A 583 -13.52 28.71 -6.70
CA GLY A 583 -13.90 27.31 -6.87
C GLY A 583 -15.14 27.10 -7.72
N GLN A 584 -16.21 27.85 -7.42
CA GLN A 584 -17.45 27.79 -8.20
C GLN A 584 -17.22 28.13 -9.68
N ALA A 585 -16.53 29.23 -9.98
CA ALA A 585 -16.32 29.69 -11.35
C ALA A 585 -15.44 28.74 -12.18
N LEU A 586 -14.45 28.11 -11.54
CA LEU A 586 -13.61 27.07 -12.16
C LEU A 586 -14.42 25.80 -12.42
N THR A 587 -15.21 25.34 -11.45
CA THR A 587 -16.05 24.14 -11.58
C THR A 587 -17.15 24.34 -12.64
N GLU A 588 -17.78 25.50 -12.70
CA GLU A 588 -18.75 25.87 -13.74
C GLU A 588 -18.12 25.89 -15.14
N ALA A 589 -16.85 26.30 -15.28
CA ALA A 589 -16.13 26.22 -16.55
C ALA A 589 -15.86 24.77 -16.98
N LEU A 590 -15.44 23.90 -16.06
CA LEU A 590 -15.24 22.47 -16.31
C LEU A 590 -16.56 21.76 -16.66
N LEU A 591 -17.68 22.13 -16.02
CA LEU A 591 -19.03 21.65 -16.38
C LEU A 591 -19.47 22.13 -17.77
N ALA A 592 -19.14 23.36 -18.15
CA ALA A 592 -19.49 23.91 -19.46
C ALA A 592 -18.72 23.25 -20.63
N GLU A 593 -17.53 22.71 -20.36
CA GLU A 593 -16.74 21.94 -21.34
C GLU A 593 -17.11 20.45 -21.37
N ASN A 594 -17.13 19.78 -20.22
CA ASN A 594 -17.31 18.33 -20.12
C ASN A 594 -18.79 17.89 -20.12
N GLY A 595 -19.72 18.82 -19.87
CA GLY A 595 -21.14 18.55 -19.73
C GLY A 595 -21.52 17.94 -18.39
N ASP A 596 -22.83 17.83 -18.16
CA ASP A 596 -23.41 17.43 -16.86
C ASP A 596 -23.39 15.91 -16.62
N GLY A 597 -23.64 15.07 -17.64
CA GLY A 597 -23.46 13.61 -17.56
C GLY A 597 -24.24 12.88 -16.46
N ALA A 598 -25.36 13.43 -15.97
CA ALA A 598 -26.16 12.86 -14.91
C ALA A 598 -26.59 11.40 -15.12
N VAL A 599 -26.50 10.62 -14.04
CA VAL A 599 -27.09 9.30 -13.90
C VAL A 599 -28.50 9.44 -13.30
N ASN A 600 -29.50 8.78 -13.87
CA ASN A 600 -30.85 8.76 -13.31
C ASN A 600 -30.95 7.72 -12.18
N LEU A 601 -30.60 8.12 -10.96
CA LEU A 601 -30.88 7.40 -9.71
C LEU A 601 -31.94 8.19 -8.91
N ASP A 602 -32.63 7.52 -7.98
CA ASP A 602 -33.35 8.18 -6.88
C ASP A 602 -32.67 7.91 -5.52
N ASP A 603 -33.15 8.58 -4.47
CA ASP A 603 -32.56 8.53 -3.12
C ASP A 603 -32.43 7.08 -2.58
N GLU A 604 -33.37 6.19 -2.93
CA GLU A 604 -33.36 4.78 -2.53
C GLU A 604 -32.31 3.99 -3.33
N GLU A 605 -32.21 4.23 -4.64
CA GLU A 605 -31.13 3.66 -5.47
C GLU A 605 -29.73 4.15 -5.06
N VAL A 606 -29.60 5.38 -4.54
CA VAL A 606 -28.34 5.90 -3.96
C VAL A 606 -27.99 5.17 -2.66
N ASP A 607 -28.92 5.01 -1.71
CA ASP A 607 -28.67 4.29 -0.46
C ASP A 607 -28.30 2.82 -0.70
N LEU A 608 -28.96 2.16 -1.66
CA LEU A 608 -28.63 0.80 -2.07
C LEU A 608 -27.24 0.70 -2.70
N LEU A 609 -26.83 1.68 -3.52
CA LEU A 609 -25.47 1.73 -4.08
C LEU A 609 -24.41 1.92 -2.99
N VAL A 610 -24.65 2.76 -1.98
CA VAL A 610 -23.71 2.95 -0.87
C VAL A 610 -23.54 1.65 -0.08
N ALA A 611 -24.63 0.95 0.25
CA ALA A 611 -24.57 -0.34 0.92
C ALA A 611 -23.76 -1.39 0.12
N PHE A 612 -23.86 -1.39 -1.22
CA PHE A 612 -22.99 -2.23 -2.05
C PHE A 612 -21.52 -1.82 -2.02
N LEU A 613 -21.21 -0.52 -2.07
CA LEU A 613 -19.82 -0.04 -2.01
C LEU A 613 -19.15 -0.34 -0.65
N GLU A 614 -19.93 -0.39 0.44
CA GLU A 614 -19.45 -0.87 1.75
C GLU A 614 -19.00 -2.35 1.69
N THR A 615 -19.66 -3.20 0.89
CA THR A 615 -19.30 -4.62 0.73
C THR A 615 -18.06 -4.88 -0.14
N LEU A 616 -17.45 -3.83 -0.70
CA LEU A 616 -16.15 -3.89 -1.38
C LEU A 616 -14.97 -3.69 -0.41
N THR A 617 -15.24 -3.66 0.90
CA THR A 617 -14.23 -3.45 1.95
C THR A 617 -13.71 -4.78 2.48
N ASP A 618 -12.39 -4.93 2.45
CA ASP A 618 -11.65 -6.02 3.07
C ASP A 618 -11.68 -5.86 4.62
N PRO A 619 -12.14 -6.89 5.38
CA PRO A 619 -12.27 -6.79 6.84
C PRO A 619 -10.95 -6.59 7.59
N ASP A 620 -9.82 -7.04 7.04
CA ASP A 620 -8.51 -6.82 7.66
C ASP A 620 -8.01 -5.40 7.40
N ALA A 621 -8.31 -4.80 6.23
CA ALA A 621 -8.05 -3.37 5.98
C ALA A 621 -8.92 -2.44 6.85
N ALA A 622 -10.15 -2.87 7.17
CA ALA A 622 -11.07 -2.13 8.04
C ALA A 622 -10.74 -2.26 9.54
N ASN A 623 -9.75 -3.07 9.90
CA ASN A 623 -9.37 -3.35 11.28
C ASN A 623 -7.87 -3.04 11.49
N THR A 624 -7.57 -1.92 12.17
CA THR A 624 -6.20 -1.51 12.52
C THR A 624 -5.42 -2.57 13.28
N ASP A 625 -6.13 -3.39 14.06
CA ASP A 625 -5.59 -4.43 14.92
C ASP A 625 -5.46 -5.78 14.16
N SER A 626 -5.64 -5.81 12.84
CA SER A 626 -5.47 -7.03 12.04
C SER A 626 -3.98 -7.37 11.89
N ASN A 627 -3.66 -8.67 11.85
CA ASN A 627 -2.29 -9.13 11.58
C ASN A 627 -1.76 -8.56 10.25
N ALA A 628 -2.63 -8.37 9.26
CA ALA A 628 -2.26 -7.83 7.95
C ALA A 628 -1.88 -6.35 8.00
N VAL A 629 -2.65 -5.50 8.71
CA VAL A 629 -2.29 -4.08 8.88
C VAL A 629 -1.08 -3.91 9.79
N GLN A 630 -1.03 -4.62 10.92
CA GLN A 630 0.09 -4.58 11.86
C GLN A 630 1.42 -5.02 11.20
N SER A 631 1.40 -6.04 10.33
CA SER A 631 2.59 -6.49 9.58
C SER A 631 3.19 -5.48 8.58
N LEU A 632 2.56 -4.31 8.42
CA LEU A 632 3.02 -3.19 7.58
C LEU A 632 3.55 -2.01 8.41
N ILE A 633 3.51 -2.11 9.74
CA ILE A 633 3.91 -1.07 10.68
C ILE A 633 5.19 -1.54 11.39
N PRO A 634 6.31 -0.82 11.29
CA PRO A 634 7.56 -1.27 11.87
C PRO A 634 7.50 -1.20 13.40
N PRO A 635 8.17 -2.12 14.12
CA PRO A 635 8.23 -2.06 15.58
C PRO A 635 8.88 -0.74 16.02
N ARG A 636 8.40 -0.20 17.15
CA ARG A 636 8.84 1.07 17.76
C ARG A 636 10.22 0.96 18.42
N ASP A 637 11.24 0.72 17.59
CA ASP A 637 12.66 0.62 17.94
C ASP A 637 13.48 1.84 17.48
N THR A 638 12.81 2.89 16.97
CA THR A 638 13.35 4.13 16.36
C THR A 638 14.07 3.97 15.01
N GLY A 639 14.17 2.75 14.48
CA GLY A 639 14.80 2.45 13.19
C GLY A 639 16.34 2.56 13.19
N PRO A 640 16.99 2.24 12.05
CA PRO A 640 18.46 2.10 11.98
C PRO A 640 19.28 3.37 12.27
N ASP A 641 18.68 4.54 12.15
CA ASP A 641 19.29 5.85 12.32
C ASP A 641 18.58 6.75 13.35
N GLY A 642 17.55 6.26 14.03
CA GLY A 642 16.77 7.01 15.01
C GLY A 642 15.73 7.97 14.42
N MET A 643 15.46 7.90 13.10
CA MET A 643 14.54 8.81 12.39
C MET A 643 13.24 8.15 11.92
N GLN A 644 12.86 6.99 12.48
CA GLN A 644 11.54 6.39 12.25
C GLN A 644 10.40 7.34 12.72
N LEU A 645 9.28 7.35 11.98
CA LEU A 645 8.01 7.91 12.40
C LEU A 645 7.33 6.94 13.37
N ASP A 646 7.18 7.34 14.63
CA ASP A 646 6.55 6.52 15.66
C ASP A 646 5.09 7.02 15.84
N ALA A 647 4.32 6.92 14.75
CA ALA A 647 3.08 7.67 14.46
C ALA A 647 2.00 7.68 15.56
N VAL A 648 1.25 8.78 15.72
CA VAL A 648 0.13 8.88 16.68
C VAL A 648 -1.13 9.48 16.06
N ASP A 649 -2.28 9.14 16.62
CA ASP A 649 -3.58 9.73 16.27
C ASP A 649 -3.83 11.07 17.00
N GLN A 650 -4.99 11.69 16.74
CA GLN A 650 -5.37 12.98 17.31
C GLN A 650 -5.53 12.97 18.85
N GLU A 651 -5.87 11.81 19.42
CA GLU A 651 -5.96 11.54 20.85
C GLU A 651 -4.58 11.30 21.50
N GLY A 652 -3.54 11.04 20.71
CA GLY A 652 -2.20 10.68 21.16
C GLY A 652 -2.03 9.18 21.49
N ASN A 653 -2.91 8.32 20.98
CA ASN A 653 -2.70 6.88 21.00
C ASN A 653 -1.61 6.49 19.98
N GLN A 654 -0.99 5.34 20.20
CA GLN A 654 -0.03 4.78 19.27
C GLN A 654 -0.76 4.04 18.16
N LEU A 655 -0.40 4.35 16.91
CA LEU A 655 -0.71 3.59 15.72
C LEU A 655 0.38 2.54 15.43
#